data_AF-A0AAV4IDI1-F1
#
_entry.id   AF-A0AAV4IDI1-F1
#
_cell.length_a   1.000
_cell.length_b   1.000
_cell.length_c   1.000
_cell.angle_alpha   90.00
_cell.angle_beta   90.00
_cell.angle_gamma   90.00
#
_symmetry.space_group_name_H-M   'P 1'
#
loop_
_entity.id
_entity.type
_entity.pdbx_description
1 polymer ?
#
loop_
_entity_poly.entity_id
_entity_poly.type
_entity_poly.pdbx_seq_one_letter_code
_entity_poly.pdbx_strand_id
1 'polypeptide(L)'
;MNLLKQAAETGRLHYPRSLQTTLSYGTAGIRMRAEKLDYILYRMGLLSVIFSKFRKGQVTGLMVTASHNPAEDNGVKLIDTMGEMMPIAWEKHATELINVSDDKLESALEEIIKEEGVDVNIPAVICTAMDTRPSSVQLSKAAVDGIEALGGECHNYGLLTTPQLHYIVCCRNTKEQYGLPTEEGYYSKLTSAFLEFNKGQSTSKYSRDLHVDLANGVSAPKIKALKTYLNDTLNIHTCNDGSSGQLNYQCGADFVKVGQCPPIGFDLQPGMRCASYDGDGDRIVYFYKTKDGKFALLDGDKIATLIASFLSDLLTTSGLKLNLGLVQTAYANGSSTKYITDVMKVPVACVPTGVKHLHHKAGDFDIGVYFEANGHGTVLFSEGAQRSILQQASDSSLDQSARDAAGRLVTAMNMINQTQQTFALHLFTTFSHQASKIYKIAMSSSEENDPYTSSEEDFTPESSSSESDTENQSPQPGPTNNVQERTYQHADTAEGCVIPQFRPDNVPGLRLPEDRTKKDSAKYSTPGAFFKLFFTLELVGQVCQYTNDNFTRIGHTKPSLAKNWSPLTEDEFYVFVALLMYMSLVRVTRLDLYWSTQQLFHGFWARTFMSKFRFKQIQAFLKTVGDAISDMLLVESILAYRDWTCEEWDSAYTDLPSIMLKIKVEDRTIVKTTDAERRTTSPPGLQEAIDQLVAKYKFGRAFVRPSGTEDVMRVYAEADTKQKNCSPLMAGE
;
A
#
# COMPACT_ATOMS: atom_id res chain seq x y z
N MET A 1 -16.36 13.25 -25.52
CA MET A 1 -16.08 12.59 -26.81
C MET A 1 -14.85 13.18 -27.47
N ASN A 2 -14.86 14.35 -28.15
CA ASN A 2 -13.70 14.81 -28.96
C ASN A 2 -12.31 14.75 -28.28
N LEU A 3 -12.19 15.12 -26.99
CA LEU A 3 -10.93 15.02 -26.23
C LEU A 3 -10.42 13.58 -26.04
N LEU A 4 -11.29 12.57 -25.94
CA LEU A 4 -10.88 11.18 -25.76
C LEU A 4 -10.22 10.63 -27.03
N LYS A 5 -10.82 10.94 -28.19
CA LYS A 5 -10.23 10.67 -29.50
C LYS A 5 -8.90 11.37 -29.69
N GLN A 6 -8.85 12.67 -29.37
CA GLN A 6 -7.63 13.47 -29.47
C GLN A 6 -6.52 12.91 -28.58
N ALA A 7 -6.82 12.53 -27.35
CA ALA A 7 -5.87 11.89 -26.44
C ALA A 7 -5.39 10.50 -26.95
N ALA A 8 -6.30 9.66 -27.47
CA ALA A 8 -5.91 8.39 -28.05
C ALA A 8 -5.00 8.56 -29.29
N GLU A 9 -5.28 9.56 -30.13
CA GLU A 9 -4.46 9.90 -31.30
C GLU A 9 -3.11 10.50 -30.91
N THR A 10 -3.06 11.42 -29.94
CA THR A 10 -1.81 11.95 -29.36
C THR A 10 -0.96 10.83 -28.76
N GLY A 11 -1.57 9.90 -28.02
CA GLY A 11 -0.91 8.69 -27.51
C GLY A 11 -0.30 7.86 -28.64
N ARG A 12 -1.12 7.44 -29.61
CA ARG A 12 -0.66 6.65 -30.77
C ARG A 12 0.47 7.31 -31.56
N LEU A 13 0.49 8.64 -31.67
CA LEU A 13 1.47 9.39 -32.48
C LEU A 13 2.79 9.71 -31.75
N HIS A 14 2.74 9.95 -30.44
CA HIS A 14 3.91 10.42 -29.66
C HIS A 14 4.38 9.42 -28.60
N TYR A 15 3.51 8.52 -28.17
CA TYR A 15 3.72 7.55 -27.09
C TYR A 15 3.12 6.16 -27.46
N PRO A 16 3.51 5.54 -28.60
CA PRO A 16 2.95 4.28 -29.06
C PRO A 16 3.28 3.10 -28.11
N ARG A 17 2.41 2.10 -28.01
CA ARG A 17 2.60 0.95 -27.13
C ARG A 17 3.81 0.11 -27.56
N SER A 18 4.89 0.21 -26.78
CA SER A 18 6.19 -0.41 -27.08
C SER A 18 6.38 -1.83 -26.54
N LEU A 19 5.47 -2.33 -25.70
CA LEU A 19 5.53 -3.67 -25.11
C LEU A 19 4.48 -4.62 -25.70
N GLN A 20 4.87 -5.88 -25.89
CA GLN A 20 3.96 -6.97 -26.27
C GLN A 20 3.42 -7.75 -25.05
N THR A 21 4.25 -7.87 -24.00
CA THR A 21 3.91 -8.60 -22.77
C THR A 21 2.75 -7.95 -22.00
N THR A 22 2.00 -8.79 -21.27
CA THR A 22 0.97 -8.33 -20.34
C THR A 22 1.62 -7.92 -19.01
N LEU A 23 1.22 -6.76 -18.50
CA LEU A 23 1.67 -6.19 -17.23
C LEU A 23 0.52 -6.15 -16.22
N SER A 24 0.83 -6.00 -14.93
CA SER A 24 -0.15 -5.69 -13.89
C SER A 24 0.27 -4.41 -13.17
N TYR A 25 -0.68 -3.54 -12.86
CA TYR A 25 -0.46 -2.50 -11.85
C TYR A 25 -0.34 -3.18 -10.48
N GLY A 26 0.72 -2.86 -9.74
CA GLY A 26 1.02 -3.47 -8.44
C GLY A 26 0.72 -2.54 -7.27
N THR A 27 0.80 -3.07 -6.05
CA THR A 27 0.59 -2.34 -4.79
C THR A 27 1.48 -1.10 -4.63
N ALA A 28 2.63 -1.09 -5.31
CA ALA A 28 3.63 -0.01 -5.32
C ALA A 28 3.78 0.67 -6.69
N GLY A 29 2.74 0.61 -7.54
CA GLY A 29 2.70 1.19 -8.89
C GLY A 29 3.12 0.22 -10.00
N ILE A 30 3.49 0.78 -11.15
CA ILE A 30 4.29 0.08 -12.18
C ILE A 30 5.76 0.40 -11.94
N ARG A 31 6.65 -0.58 -12.11
CA ARG A 31 8.12 -0.39 -12.12
C ARG A 31 8.77 -1.31 -13.16
N MET A 32 9.71 -0.78 -13.95
CA MET A 32 10.53 -1.53 -14.93
C MET A 32 11.62 -0.63 -15.55
N ARG A 33 12.44 -1.19 -16.44
CA ARG A 33 13.41 -0.47 -17.29
C ARG A 33 12.76 0.77 -17.93
N ALA A 34 13.36 1.94 -17.72
CA ALA A 34 12.74 3.22 -18.04
C ALA A 34 12.44 3.44 -19.53
N GLU A 35 13.21 2.80 -20.42
CA GLU A 35 13.03 2.80 -21.87
C GLU A 35 11.71 2.18 -22.37
N LYS A 36 10.89 1.59 -21.49
CA LYS A 36 9.57 1.00 -21.81
C LYS A 36 8.39 1.69 -21.12
N LEU A 37 8.62 2.82 -20.45
CA LEU A 37 7.64 3.47 -19.57
C LEU A 37 6.97 4.72 -20.17
N ASP A 38 7.40 5.20 -21.33
CA ASP A 38 6.89 6.41 -21.98
C ASP A 38 5.37 6.39 -22.19
N TYR A 39 4.85 5.37 -22.89
CA TYR A 39 3.42 5.22 -23.11
C TYR A 39 2.65 4.86 -21.84
N ILE A 40 3.30 4.20 -20.87
CA ILE A 40 2.70 3.85 -19.58
C ILE A 40 2.44 5.13 -18.78
N LEU A 41 3.43 6.04 -18.70
CA LEU A 41 3.29 7.31 -18.01
C LEU A 41 2.25 8.21 -18.68
N TYR A 42 2.23 8.28 -20.02
CA TYR A 42 1.18 8.98 -20.77
C TYR A 42 -0.22 8.47 -20.41
N ARG A 43 -0.44 7.15 -20.45
CA ARG A 43 -1.74 6.55 -20.15
C ARG A 43 -2.11 6.60 -18.66
N MET A 44 -1.13 6.64 -17.74
CA MET A 44 -1.39 6.95 -16.32
C MET A 44 -1.74 8.42 -16.09
N GLY A 45 -1.20 9.35 -16.90
CA GLY A 45 -1.65 10.74 -16.96
C GLY A 45 -3.15 10.82 -17.29
N LEU A 46 -3.58 10.17 -18.38
CA LEU A 46 -4.99 10.05 -18.77
C LEU A 46 -5.86 9.45 -17.64
N LEU A 47 -5.41 8.36 -17.02
CA LEU A 47 -6.16 7.73 -15.92
C LEU A 47 -6.28 8.65 -14.70
N SER A 48 -5.24 9.40 -14.35
CA SER A 48 -5.27 10.33 -13.20
C SER A 48 -6.32 11.44 -13.37
N VAL A 49 -6.55 11.91 -14.61
CA VAL A 49 -7.64 12.84 -14.94
C VAL A 49 -9.00 12.20 -14.73
N ILE A 50 -9.23 10.97 -15.22
CA ILE A 50 -10.49 10.24 -15.03
C ILE A 50 -10.73 9.96 -13.54
N PHE A 51 -9.68 9.65 -12.78
CA PHE A 51 -9.72 9.40 -11.34
C PHE A 51 -10.05 10.65 -10.53
N SER A 52 -9.45 11.81 -10.82
CA SER A 52 -9.83 13.09 -10.20
C SER A 52 -11.29 13.47 -10.49
N LYS A 53 -11.77 13.27 -11.73
CA LYS A 53 -13.19 13.49 -12.11
C LYS A 53 -14.13 12.53 -11.37
N PHE A 54 -13.73 11.26 -11.20
CA PHE A 54 -14.46 10.29 -10.36
C PHE A 54 -14.57 10.78 -8.91
N ARG A 55 -13.46 11.30 -8.34
CA ARG A 55 -13.37 12.02 -7.06
C ARG A 55 -13.92 13.45 -7.09
N LYS A 56 -14.81 13.76 -8.04
CA LYS A 56 -15.58 15.01 -8.13
C LYS A 56 -14.70 16.27 -8.17
N GLY A 57 -13.52 16.17 -8.77
CA GLY A 57 -12.57 17.27 -8.95
C GLY A 57 -11.68 17.54 -7.75
N GLN A 58 -11.65 16.62 -6.77
CA GLN A 58 -10.62 16.62 -5.74
C GLN A 58 -9.24 16.39 -6.36
N VAL A 59 -8.20 16.93 -5.71
CA VAL A 59 -6.83 16.83 -6.19
C VAL A 59 -6.33 15.40 -6.04
N THR A 60 -5.72 14.86 -7.09
CA THR A 60 -5.01 13.57 -7.08
C THR A 60 -3.52 13.80 -7.34
N GLY A 61 -2.67 12.79 -7.15
CA GLY A 61 -1.25 12.89 -7.42
C GLY A 61 -0.71 11.80 -8.35
N LEU A 62 0.45 12.06 -8.95
CA LEU A 62 1.20 11.10 -9.76
C LEU A 62 2.69 11.29 -9.48
N MET A 63 3.32 10.27 -8.88
CA MET A 63 4.75 10.25 -8.54
C MET A 63 5.52 9.38 -9.54
N VAL A 64 6.53 9.95 -10.18
CA VAL A 64 7.44 9.25 -11.10
C VAL A 64 8.67 8.77 -10.33
N THR A 65 8.71 7.48 -10.01
CA THR A 65 9.80 6.86 -9.26
C THR A 65 9.73 5.33 -9.28
N ALA A 66 10.89 4.68 -9.06
CA ALA A 66 10.97 3.28 -8.62
C ALA A 66 11.69 3.07 -7.27
N SER A 67 11.80 4.08 -6.39
CA SER A 67 12.29 3.92 -5.00
C SER A 67 13.70 3.27 -4.97
N HIS A 68 13.92 2.18 -4.24
CA HIS A 68 15.13 1.36 -4.13
C HIS A 68 15.60 0.64 -5.42
N ASN A 69 14.81 0.61 -6.51
CA ASN A 69 15.25 -0.04 -7.77
C ASN A 69 16.53 0.60 -8.36
N PRO A 70 17.35 -0.14 -9.15
CA PRO A 70 18.51 0.41 -9.86
C PRO A 70 18.17 1.61 -10.76
N ALA A 71 19.15 2.49 -11.02
CA ALA A 71 18.93 3.82 -11.63
C ALA A 71 18.32 3.80 -13.04
N GLU A 72 18.52 2.71 -13.78
CA GLU A 72 17.94 2.41 -15.10
C GLU A 72 16.43 2.08 -15.11
N ASP A 73 15.87 1.64 -13.98
CA ASP A 73 14.43 1.46 -13.84
C ASP A 73 13.78 2.82 -13.62
N ASN A 74 12.47 2.90 -13.84
CA ASN A 74 11.63 3.94 -13.24
C ASN A 74 10.24 3.36 -12.97
N GLY A 75 9.28 4.19 -12.62
CA GLY A 75 7.93 3.74 -12.30
C GLY A 75 6.94 4.88 -12.11
N VAL A 76 5.70 4.50 -11.80
CA VAL A 76 4.60 5.46 -11.54
C VAL A 76 3.67 4.96 -10.43
N LYS A 77 3.55 5.78 -9.37
CA LYS A 77 2.58 5.62 -8.28
C LYS A 77 1.45 6.65 -8.50
N LEU A 78 0.18 6.23 -8.47
CA LEU A 78 -0.98 7.13 -8.47
C LEU A 78 -1.46 7.36 -7.03
N ILE A 79 -1.74 8.62 -6.71
CA ILE A 79 -2.08 9.11 -5.38
C ILE A 79 -3.50 9.70 -5.40
N ASP A 80 -4.22 9.47 -4.33
CA ASP A 80 -5.62 9.75 -4.08
C ASP A 80 -5.76 10.84 -2.99
N THR A 81 -6.98 11.29 -2.76
CA THR A 81 -7.31 12.61 -2.22
C THR A 81 -6.71 12.98 -0.85
N MET A 82 -6.65 12.07 0.12
CA MET A 82 -6.06 12.34 1.45
C MET A 82 -4.60 11.86 1.53
N GLY A 83 -3.97 11.63 0.38
CA GLY A 83 -2.64 11.04 0.26
C GLY A 83 -2.66 9.53 0.04
N GLU A 84 -3.81 8.88 -0.20
CA GLU A 84 -3.84 7.42 -0.43
C GLU A 84 -3.10 6.95 -1.68
N MET A 85 -2.44 5.80 -1.60
CA MET A 85 -2.14 5.02 -2.81
C MET A 85 -3.46 4.65 -3.47
N MET A 86 -3.58 4.83 -4.80
CA MET A 86 -4.80 4.53 -5.55
C MET A 86 -5.44 3.20 -5.10
N PRO A 87 -6.75 3.15 -4.78
CA PRO A 87 -7.39 1.95 -4.23
C PRO A 87 -7.28 0.74 -5.14
N ILE A 88 -7.21 -0.45 -4.56
CA ILE A 88 -7.06 -1.73 -5.27
C ILE A 88 -8.14 -1.93 -6.35
N ALA A 89 -9.37 -1.46 -6.10
CA ALA A 89 -10.47 -1.50 -7.07
C ALA A 89 -10.20 -0.74 -8.38
N TRP A 90 -9.27 0.22 -8.39
CA TRP A 90 -8.85 1.01 -9.57
C TRP A 90 -7.54 0.52 -10.21
N GLU A 91 -6.81 -0.40 -9.58
CA GLU A 91 -5.61 -1.02 -10.17
C GLU A 91 -5.96 -1.83 -11.44
N LYS A 92 -7.21 -2.31 -11.55
CA LYS A 92 -7.76 -2.94 -12.77
C LYS A 92 -7.75 -1.98 -13.97
N HIS A 93 -8.17 -0.73 -13.76
CA HIS A 93 -8.27 0.28 -14.82
C HIS A 93 -6.90 0.72 -15.32
N ALA A 94 -5.92 0.83 -14.41
CA ALA A 94 -4.53 1.06 -14.78
C ALA A 94 -3.93 -0.13 -15.55
N THR A 95 -4.21 -1.35 -15.09
CA THR A 95 -3.77 -2.59 -15.75
C THR A 95 -4.35 -2.70 -17.17
N GLU A 96 -5.64 -2.40 -17.36
CA GLU A 96 -6.30 -2.40 -18.65
C GLU A 96 -5.68 -1.36 -19.61
N LEU A 97 -5.61 -0.10 -19.16
CA LEU A 97 -5.05 0.98 -19.97
C LEU A 97 -3.58 0.79 -20.34
N ILE A 98 -2.80 0.01 -19.60
CA ILE A 98 -1.41 -0.32 -19.98
C ILE A 98 -1.37 -1.40 -21.06
N ASN A 99 -2.27 -2.39 -21.00
CA ASN A 99 -2.22 -3.55 -21.88
C ASN A 99 -2.99 -3.36 -23.21
N VAL A 100 -3.96 -2.45 -23.26
CA VAL A 100 -4.77 -2.20 -24.46
C VAL A 100 -3.93 -1.71 -25.65
N SER A 101 -4.26 -2.15 -26.87
CA SER A 101 -3.60 -1.69 -28.10
C SER A 101 -4.01 -0.24 -28.44
N ASP A 102 -3.15 0.51 -29.16
CA ASP A 102 -3.36 1.94 -29.38
C ASP A 102 -4.66 2.28 -30.15
N ASP A 103 -5.13 1.36 -31.02
CA ASP A 103 -6.41 1.44 -31.71
C ASP A 103 -7.64 1.34 -30.79
N LYS A 104 -7.48 0.84 -29.56
CA LYS A 104 -8.54 0.62 -28.57
C LYS A 104 -8.40 1.49 -27.32
N LEU A 105 -7.43 2.41 -27.30
CA LEU A 105 -7.23 3.32 -26.18
C LEU A 105 -8.43 4.26 -25.98
N GLU A 106 -9.04 4.76 -27.06
CA GLU A 106 -10.26 5.58 -27.00
C GLU A 106 -11.43 4.83 -26.33
N SER A 107 -11.70 3.59 -26.77
CA SER A 107 -12.80 2.78 -26.24
C SER A 107 -12.58 2.34 -24.80
N ALA A 108 -11.35 1.99 -24.39
CA ALA A 108 -11.05 1.65 -22.99
C ALA A 108 -11.29 2.85 -22.05
N LEU A 109 -10.90 4.06 -22.45
CA LEU A 109 -11.18 5.28 -21.67
C LEU A 109 -12.69 5.57 -21.58
N GLU A 110 -13.45 5.36 -22.67
CA GLU A 110 -14.92 5.46 -22.65
C GLU A 110 -15.58 4.41 -21.76
N GLU A 111 -15.11 3.16 -21.76
CA GLU A 111 -15.64 2.09 -20.92
C GLU A 111 -15.40 2.34 -19.43
N ILE A 112 -14.20 2.80 -19.03
CA ILE A 112 -13.90 3.17 -17.64
C ILE A 112 -14.79 4.34 -17.18
N ILE A 113 -14.94 5.37 -18.00
CA ILE A 113 -15.83 6.53 -17.72
C ILE A 113 -17.28 6.07 -17.52
N LYS A 114 -17.75 5.12 -18.34
CA LYS A 114 -19.10 4.57 -18.32
C LYS A 114 -19.36 3.64 -17.13
N GLU A 115 -18.41 2.78 -16.77
CA GLU A 115 -18.54 1.83 -15.64
C GLU A 115 -18.65 2.59 -14.30
N GLU A 116 -17.65 3.42 -14.02
CA GLU A 116 -17.49 4.18 -12.77
C GLU A 116 -18.44 5.39 -12.69
N GLY A 117 -19.13 5.74 -13.78
CA GLY A 117 -20.09 6.85 -13.83
C GLY A 117 -19.41 8.22 -13.67
N VAL A 118 -18.32 8.43 -14.41
CA VAL A 118 -17.50 9.64 -14.34
C VAL A 118 -18.16 10.78 -15.11
N ASP A 119 -18.40 11.90 -14.43
CA ASP A 119 -18.84 13.13 -15.10
C ASP A 119 -17.62 13.82 -15.71
N VAL A 120 -17.52 13.73 -17.04
CA VAL A 120 -16.40 14.28 -17.83
C VAL A 120 -16.26 15.80 -17.73
N ASN A 121 -17.33 16.51 -17.34
CA ASN A 121 -17.39 17.98 -17.29
C ASN A 121 -16.78 18.55 -16.00
N ILE A 122 -16.56 17.71 -14.99
CA ILE A 122 -15.91 18.11 -13.74
C ILE A 122 -14.44 18.48 -14.03
N PRO A 123 -13.90 19.61 -13.52
CA PRO A 123 -12.49 19.93 -13.66
C PRO A 123 -11.62 18.93 -12.88
N ALA A 124 -10.44 18.60 -13.39
CA ALA A 124 -9.50 17.66 -12.77
C ALA A 124 -8.21 18.40 -12.42
N VAL A 125 -7.66 18.16 -11.24
CA VAL A 125 -6.40 18.78 -10.78
C VAL A 125 -5.46 17.70 -10.30
N ILE A 126 -4.29 17.59 -10.93
CA ILE A 126 -3.30 16.55 -10.65
C ILE A 126 -1.99 17.22 -10.19
N CYS A 127 -1.46 16.81 -9.05
CA CYS A 127 -0.12 17.19 -8.60
C CYS A 127 0.91 16.14 -9.07
N THR A 128 1.92 16.56 -9.84
CA THR A 128 2.98 15.66 -10.33
C THR A 128 4.30 15.97 -9.66
N ALA A 129 5.09 14.94 -9.38
CA ALA A 129 6.49 15.07 -8.97
C ALA A 129 7.29 13.82 -9.37
N MET A 130 8.62 13.90 -9.23
CA MET A 130 9.54 12.86 -9.68
C MET A 130 10.79 12.76 -8.78
N ASP A 131 11.47 11.62 -8.84
CA ASP A 131 12.79 11.43 -8.23
C ASP A 131 13.95 11.86 -9.16
N THR A 132 15.20 11.62 -8.73
CA THR A 132 16.43 12.01 -9.44
C THR A 132 16.87 11.06 -10.57
N ARG A 133 16.06 10.08 -10.99
CA ARG A 133 16.44 9.15 -12.07
C ARG A 133 16.68 9.90 -13.40
N PRO A 134 17.68 9.52 -14.23
CA PRO A 134 17.94 10.18 -15.51
C PRO A 134 16.74 10.24 -16.45
N SER A 135 15.85 9.25 -16.37
CA SER A 135 14.61 9.14 -17.15
C SER A 135 13.44 9.95 -16.60
N SER A 136 13.48 10.39 -15.33
CA SER A 136 12.34 11.00 -14.64
C SER A 136 11.85 12.28 -15.32
N VAL A 137 12.72 13.08 -15.94
CA VAL A 137 12.33 14.29 -16.69
C VAL A 137 11.46 13.95 -17.91
N GLN A 138 11.87 12.97 -18.72
CA GLN A 138 11.12 12.53 -19.90
C GLN A 138 9.80 11.85 -19.52
N LEU A 139 9.84 11.01 -18.49
CA LEU A 139 8.68 10.26 -18.00
C LEU A 139 7.66 11.15 -17.28
N SER A 140 8.11 12.16 -16.55
CA SER A 140 7.27 13.24 -16.01
C SER A 140 6.59 14.01 -17.14
N LYS A 141 7.32 14.41 -18.20
CA LYS A 141 6.69 15.02 -19.39
C LYS A 141 5.62 14.11 -20.01
N ALA A 142 5.90 12.82 -20.20
CA ALA A 142 4.92 11.91 -20.78
C ALA A 142 3.61 11.87 -19.96
N ALA A 143 3.70 11.84 -18.63
CA ALA A 143 2.53 11.93 -17.75
C ALA A 143 1.80 13.30 -17.83
N VAL A 144 2.53 14.41 -17.91
CA VAL A 144 1.95 15.76 -18.08
C VAL A 144 1.20 15.86 -19.41
N ASP A 145 1.80 15.41 -20.52
CA ASP A 145 1.15 15.39 -21.84
C ASP A 145 -0.14 14.56 -21.82
N GLY A 146 -0.18 13.48 -21.02
CA GLY A 146 -1.39 12.67 -20.79
C GLY A 146 -2.45 13.42 -19.98
N ILE A 147 -2.06 14.15 -18.94
CA ILE A 147 -2.98 14.96 -18.14
C ILE A 147 -3.59 16.09 -18.99
N GLU A 148 -2.77 16.81 -19.75
CA GLU A 148 -3.20 17.94 -20.59
C GLU A 148 -4.06 17.47 -21.77
N ALA A 149 -3.75 16.35 -22.41
CA ALA A 149 -4.52 15.82 -23.54
C ALA A 149 -5.99 15.49 -23.20
N LEU A 150 -6.30 15.19 -21.93
CA LEU A 150 -7.66 14.95 -21.45
C LEU A 150 -8.26 16.15 -20.68
N GLY A 151 -7.61 17.31 -20.74
CA GLY A 151 -8.08 18.56 -20.13
C GLY A 151 -8.00 18.57 -18.60
N GLY A 152 -6.97 17.95 -18.02
CA GLY A 152 -6.62 18.10 -16.61
C GLY A 152 -5.67 19.28 -16.37
N GLU A 153 -5.80 19.91 -15.21
CA GLU A 153 -4.88 20.93 -14.71
C GLU A 153 -3.69 20.25 -14.00
N CYS A 154 -2.47 20.48 -14.48
CA CYS A 154 -1.26 19.87 -13.92
C CYS A 154 -0.48 20.86 -13.03
N HIS A 155 -0.38 20.55 -11.74
CA HIS A 155 0.53 21.19 -10.80
C HIS A 155 1.84 20.39 -10.69
N ASN A 156 2.82 20.68 -11.53
CA ASN A 156 4.13 20.00 -11.51
C ASN A 156 5.07 20.64 -10.48
N TYR A 157 5.45 19.87 -9.46
CA TYR A 157 6.38 20.27 -8.39
C TYR A 157 7.84 19.86 -8.67
N GLY A 158 8.13 19.16 -9.78
CA GLY A 158 9.47 18.73 -10.13
C GLY A 158 10.01 17.68 -9.17
N LEU A 159 11.21 17.91 -8.61
CA LEU A 159 11.86 16.99 -7.69
C LEU A 159 11.25 17.06 -6.28
N LEU A 160 10.68 15.96 -5.79
CA LEU A 160 10.21 15.79 -4.40
C LEU A 160 10.54 14.38 -3.90
N THR A 161 10.55 14.16 -2.57
CA THR A 161 10.40 12.79 -2.04
C THR A 161 8.98 12.27 -2.30
N THR A 162 8.78 10.95 -2.28
CA THR A 162 7.42 10.38 -2.33
C THR A 162 6.53 10.97 -1.22
N PRO A 163 6.93 10.97 0.07
CA PRO A 163 6.07 11.52 1.13
C PRO A 163 5.75 13.02 0.99
N GLN A 164 6.64 13.83 0.38
CA GLN A 164 6.36 15.24 0.10
C GLN A 164 5.18 15.43 -0.87
N LEU A 165 5.06 14.61 -1.92
CA LEU A 165 3.91 14.69 -2.82
C LEU A 165 2.61 14.20 -2.14
N HIS A 166 2.67 13.13 -1.35
CA HIS A 166 1.54 12.64 -0.56
C HIS A 166 1.04 13.71 0.44
N TYR A 167 1.95 14.39 1.13
CA TYR A 167 1.69 15.54 1.99
C TYR A 167 0.97 16.67 1.23
N ILE A 168 1.50 17.11 0.08
CA ILE A 168 0.92 18.21 -0.72
C ILE A 168 -0.51 17.89 -1.18
N VAL A 169 -0.78 16.67 -1.65
CA VAL A 169 -2.12 16.25 -2.09
C VAL A 169 -3.12 16.28 -0.92
N CYS A 170 -2.73 15.77 0.25
CA CYS A 170 -3.55 15.85 1.46
C CYS A 170 -3.80 17.30 1.90
N CYS A 171 -2.77 18.15 1.92
CA CYS A 171 -2.90 19.57 2.29
C CYS A 171 -3.84 20.34 1.37
N ARG A 172 -3.81 20.09 0.04
CA ARG A 172 -4.74 20.71 -0.91
C ARG A 172 -6.19 20.29 -0.65
N ASN A 173 -6.46 18.99 -0.47
CA ASN A 173 -7.82 18.50 -0.26
C ASN A 173 -8.39 18.82 1.14
N THR A 174 -7.54 18.87 2.16
CA THR A 174 -7.92 19.33 3.52
C THR A 174 -8.08 20.84 3.65
N LYS A 175 -7.81 21.61 2.58
CA LYS A 175 -7.81 23.08 2.59
C LYS A 175 -6.90 23.62 3.69
N GLU A 176 -5.66 23.16 3.65
CA GLU A 176 -4.54 23.55 4.51
C GLU A 176 -4.66 23.15 5.99
N GLN A 177 -5.74 22.47 6.40
CA GLN A 177 -5.92 21.99 7.79
C GLN A 177 -4.85 20.95 8.20
N TYR A 178 -4.28 20.21 7.25
CA TYR A 178 -3.17 19.29 7.51
C TYR A 178 -1.78 19.96 7.46
N GLY A 179 -1.70 21.21 6.98
CA GLY A 179 -0.48 21.97 6.73
C GLY A 179 -0.54 22.74 5.39
N LEU A 180 0.40 23.64 5.16
CA LEU A 180 0.51 24.40 3.90
C LEU A 180 0.95 23.47 2.74
N PRO A 181 0.31 23.51 1.55
CA PRO A 181 0.55 22.58 0.43
C PRO A 181 1.81 22.91 -0.41
N THR A 182 2.94 23.15 0.26
CA THR A 182 4.24 23.42 -0.35
C THR A 182 5.36 22.65 0.37
N GLU A 183 6.57 22.68 -0.21
CA GLU A 183 7.75 22.03 0.37
C GLU A 183 8.21 22.70 1.67
N GLU A 184 8.11 24.03 1.74
CA GLU A 184 8.35 24.82 2.96
C GLU A 184 7.31 24.50 4.05
N GLY A 185 6.06 24.27 3.65
CA GLY A 185 5.00 23.80 4.54
C GLY A 185 5.32 22.45 5.18
N TYR A 186 5.81 21.50 4.37
CA TYR A 186 6.28 20.19 4.83
C TYR A 186 7.42 20.32 5.85
N TYR A 187 8.49 21.07 5.51
CA TYR A 187 9.60 21.29 6.44
C TYR A 187 9.15 21.99 7.72
N SER A 188 8.38 23.07 7.61
CA SER A 188 7.93 23.87 8.74
C SER A 188 7.05 23.05 9.71
N LYS A 189 6.15 22.20 9.21
CA LYS A 189 5.33 21.32 10.04
C LYS A 189 6.18 20.36 10.87
N LEU A 190 7.04 19.57 10.20
CA LEU A 190 7.84 18.53 10.85
C LEU A 190 8.87 19.11 11.81
N THR A 191 9.55 20.20 11.41
CA THR A 191 10.60 20.81 12.24
C THR A 191 10.05 21.63 13.40
N SER A 192 8.90 22.29 13.28
CA SER A 192 8.26 22.97 14.42
C SER A 192 7.91 21.98 15.54
N ALA A 193 7.42 20.79 15.18
CA ALA A 193 7.18 19.71 16.12
C ALA A 193 8.50 19.18 16.71
N PHE A 194 9.51 18.90 15.87
CA PHE A 194 10.83 18.45 16.32
C PHE A 194 11.51 19.43 17.31
N LEU A 195 11.47 20.73 17.02
CA LEU A 195 12.07 21.76 17.86
C LEU A 195 11.36 21.89 19.21
N GLU A 196 10.02 21.93 19.22
CA GLU A 196 9.26 22.01 20.49
C GLU A 196 9.43 20.75 21.34
N PHE A 197 9.59 19.57 20.72
CA PHE A 197 9.83 18.33 21.45
C PHE A 197 11.20 18.31 22.17
N ASN A 198 12.24 18.79 21.48
CA ASN A 198 13.63 18.75 21.95
C ASN A 198 14.06 20.00 22.75
N LYS A 199 13.15 20.98 22.85
CA LYS A 199 13.28 22.22 23.64
C LYS A 199 13.66 21.94 25.10
N GLY A 200 14.79 22.51 25.52
CA GLY A 200 15.27 22.40 26.90
C GLY A 200 15.79 21.03 27.31
N GLN A 201 15.88 20.04 26.39
CA GLN A 201 16.48 18.76 26.71
C GLN A 201 18.01 18.90 26.90
N SER A 202 18.53 18.24 27.94
CA SER A 202 19.96 18.14 28.23
C SER A 202 20.33 16.66 28.23
N THR A 203 21.29 16.30 27.38
CA THR A 203 21.74 14.92 27.15
C THR A 203 23.19 14.74 27.61
N SER A 204 23.53 13.53 28.06
CA SER A 204 24.88 13.16 28.53
C SER A 204 25.50 12.02 27.73
N LYS A 205 24.68 11.22 27.03
CA LYS A 205 25.10 10.11 26.16
C LYS A 205 24.66 10.31 24.70
N TYR A 206 23.47 10.87 24.48
CA TYR A 206 22.97 11.18 23.15
C TYR A 206 23.77 12.35 22.53
N SER A 207 24.54 12.05 21.49
CA SER A 207 25.12 13.06 20.58
C SER A 207 24.09 13.50 19.54
N ARG A 208 24.13 14.78 19.16
CA ARG A 208 23.33 15.37 18.07
C ARG A 208 23.88 15.05 16.67
N ASP A 209 25.05 14.44 16.55
CA ASP A 209 25.67 14.12 15.26
C ASP A 209 25.12 12.82 14.66
N LEU A 210 24.32 12.96 13.60
CA LEU A 210 23.74 11.88 12.81
C LEU A 210 24.39 11.86 11.42
N HIS A 211 24.88 10.70 10.98
CA HIS A 211 25.51 10.56 9.66
C HIS A 211 24.56 9.82 8.71
N VAL A 212 24.09 10.52 7.67
CA VAL A 212 23.04 10.02 6.77
C VAL A 212 23.59 9.76 5.37
N ASP A 213 23.35 8.54 4.90
CA ASP A 213 23.51 8.09 3.52
C ASP A 213 22.21 8.36 2.75
N LEU A 214 22.30 9.22 1.73
CA LEU A 214 21.15 9.71 0.98
C LEU A 214 20.96 8.98 -0.36
N ALA A 215 21.60 7.81 -0.53
CA ALA A 215 21.45 6.88 -1.65
C ALA A 215 21.70 7.46 -3.06
N ASN A 216 22.32 8.64 -3.15
CA ASN A 216 22.37 9.50 -4.35
C ASN A 216 20.96 9.85 -4.90
N GLY A 217 19.96 9.86 -4.02
CA GLY A 217 18.53 10.03 -4.30
C GLY A 217 18.00 11.44 -4.12
N VAL A 218 16.70 11.60 -4.37
CA VAL A 218 16.01 12.91 -4.29
C VAL A 218 16.04 13.50 -2.87
N SER A 219 16.22 12.66 -1.85
CA SER A 219 16.42 13.05 -0.45
C SER A 219 17.62 13.99 -0.24
N ALA A 220 18.63 13.98 -1.12
CA ALA A 220 19.85 14.80 -0.98
C ALA A 220 19.60 16.33 -0.93
N PRO A 221 18.98 16.97 -1.95
CA PRO A 221 18.59 18.38 -1.87
C PRO A 221 17.56 18.66 -0.77
N LYS A 222 16.74 17.68 -0.38
CA LYS A 222 15.66 17.85 0.61
C LYS A 222 16.16 17.88 2.04
N ILE A 223 17.14 17.03 2.38
CA ILE A 223 17.87 17.12 3.65
C ILE A 223 18.73 18.40 3.69
N LYS A 224 19.30 18.84 2.56
CA LYS A 224 19.98 20.14 2.48
C LYS A 224 19.06 21.33 2.79
N ALA A 225 17.79 21.27 2.37
CA ALA A 225 16.78 22.26 2.74
C ALA A 225 16.33 22.11 4.21
N LEU A 226 15.97 20.89 4.65
CA LEU A 226 15.54 20.59 6.02
C LEU A 226 16.51 21.15 7.08
N LYS A 227 17.83 21.04 6.84
CA LYS A 227 18.89 21.58 7.72
C LYS A 227 18.67 23.04 8.13
N THR A 228 18.15 23.91 7.25
CA THR A 228 17.96 25.34 7.57
C THR A 228 16.83 25.59 8.57
N TYR A 229 16.01 24.57 8.86
CA TYR A 229 14.91 24.62 9.81
C TYR A 229 15.23 23.93 11.16
N LEU A 230 16.41 23.30 11.32
CA LEU A 230 16.73 22.48 12.49
C LEU A 230 17.46 23.22 13.63
N ASN A 231 17.87 24.48 13.43
CA ASN A 231 18.45 25.37 14.46
C ASN A 231 19.49 24.67 15.38
N ASP A 232 20.46 23.96 14.79
CA ASP A 232 21.55 23.23 15.47
C ASP A 232 21.09 22.25 16.59
N THR A 233 19.84 21.80 16.50
CA THR A 233 19.24 20.79 17.40
C THR A 233 19.60 19.38 16.94
N LEU A 234 19.90 19.20 15.65
CA LEU A 234 20.38 17.95 15.06
C LEU A 234 21.43 18.25 13.98
N ASN A 235 22.64 17.71 14.14
CA ASN A 235 23.75 17.88 13.21
C ASN A 235 23.74 16.74 12.18
N ILE A 236 23.12 16.98 11.02
CA ILE A 236 23.06 15.97 9.96
C ILE A 236 24.32 16.06 9.07
N HIS A 237 25.23 15.11 9.22
CA HIS A 237 26.36 14.89 8.31
C HIS A 237 25.88 14.03 7.13
N THR A 238 26.28 14.34 5.90
CA THR A 238 25.64 13.77 4.70
C THR A 238 26.65 13.19 3.72
N CYS A 239 26.37 11.98 3.23
CA CYS A 239 27.12 11.28 2.19
C CYS A 239 26.18 10.67 1.14
N ASN A 240 26.73 10.24 -0.01
CA ASN A 240 25.96 9.80 -1.17
C ASN A 240 24.85 10.80 -1.53
N ASP A 241 25.24 12.05 -1.74
CA ASP A 241 24.36 13.20 -1.97
C ASP A 241 24.05 13.46 -3.46
N GLY A 242 24.42 12.53 -4.35
CA GLY A 242 24.28 12.67 -5.80
C GLY A 242 25.39 13.49 -6.48
N SER A 243 26.39 13.99 -5.74
CA SER A 243 27.51 14.75 -6.32
C SER A 243 28.44 13.93 -7.21
N SER A 244 28.58 12.63 -6.93
CA SER A 244 29.64 11.79 -7.53
C SER A 244 29.31 10.28 -7.58
N GLY A 245 28.13 9.85 -7.13
CA GLY A 245 27.70 8.45 -7.08
C GLY A 245 26.38 8.19 -7.81
N GLN A 246 26.09 6.92 -8.11
CA GLN A 246 24.87 6.47 -8.77
C GLN A 246 23.75 6.16 -7.75
N LEU A 247 22.50 6.43 -8.15
CA LEU A 247 21.29 6.15 -7.36
C LEU A 247 21.22 4.68 -6.90
N ASN A 248 21.06 4.47 -5.60
CA ASN A 248 21.01 3.17 -4.91
C ASN A 248 22.22 2.23 -5.18
N TYR A 249 23.33 2.72 -5.74
CA TYR A 249 24.48 1.88 -6.09
C TYR A 249 25.42 1.69 -4.90
N GLN A 250 25.39 0.49 -4.30
CA GLN A 250 26.18 0.16 -3.10
C GLN A 250 25.91 1.10 -1.91
N CYS A 251 24.71 1.69 -1.88
CA CYS A 251 24.23 2.62 -0.88
C CYS A 251 22.70 2.60 -0.79
N GLY A 252 22.16 3.22 0.26
CA GLY A 252 20.73 3.31 0.53
C GLY A 252 20.16 2.15 1.36
N ALA A 253 18.94 2.36 1.87
CA ALA A 253 18.33 1.53 2.90
C ALA A 253 18.22 0.04 2.52
N ASP A 254 17.86 -0.26 1.27
CA ASP A 254 17.75 -1.64 0.77
C ASP A 254 19.12 -2.34 0.72
N PHE A 255 20.16 -1.65 0.24
CA PHE A 255 21.54 -2.17 0.24
C PHE A 255 22.03 -2.47 1.66
N VAL A 256 21.85 -1.53 2.59
CA VAL A 256 22.29 -1.69 3.99
C VAL A 256 21.51 -2.78 4.72
N LYS A 257 20.19 -2.88 4.49
CA LYS A 257 19.33 -3.95 5.05
C LYS A 257 19.70 -5.34 4.51
N VAL A 258 19.87 -5.47 3.19
CA VAL A 258 20.12 -6.77 2.54
C VAL A 258 21.58 -7.22 2.71
N GLY A 259 22.53 -6.30 2.59
CA GLY A 259 23.96 -6.59 2.73
C GLY A 259 24.45 -6.71 4.19
N GLN A 260 23.73 -6.13 5.16
CA GLN A 260 24.17 -6.00 6.57
C GLN A 260 25.59 -5.42 6.67
N CYS A 261 25.84 -4.35 5.92
CA CYS A 261 27.13 -3.69 5.77
C CYS A 261 26.94 -2.17 5.59
N PRO A 262 27.96 -1.35 5.90
CA PRO A 262 27.91 0.08 5.63
C PRO A 262 27.87 0.37 4.12
N PRO A 263 27.25 1.48 3.70
CA PRO A 263 27.24 1.91 2.31
C PRO A 263 28.63 2.39 1.85
N ILE A 264 28.84 2.46 0.54
CA ILE A 264 30.08 3.00 -0.04
C ILE A 264 30.29 4.47 0.36
N GLY A 265 31.57 4.86 0.52
CA GLY A 265 31.98 6.20 0.94
C GLY A 265 31.92 6.45 2.46
N PHE A 266 31.52 5.45 3.25
CA PHE A 266 31.22 5.60 4.68
C PHE A 266 32.33 5.03 5.57
N ASP A 267 33.17 5.91 6.16
CA ASP A 267 34.14 5.50 7.20
C ASP A 267 33.44 5.30 8.55
N LEU A 268 32.83 4.14 8.73
CA LEU A 268 32.03 3.84 9.91
C LEU A 268 32.93 3.61 11.14
N GLN A 269 32.87 4.54 12.09
CA GLN A 269 33.61 4.49 13.37
C GLN A 269 32.76 3.88 14.52
N PRO A 270 33.38 3.30 15.57
CA PRO A 270 32.64 2.73 16.70
C PRO A 270 31.77 3.79 17.43
N GLY A 271 30.52 3.43 17.73
CA GLY A 271 29.54 4.33 18.38
C GLY A 271 28.95 5.42 17.48
N MET A 272 29.37 5.52 16.22
CA MET A 272 28.86 6.48 15.24
C MET A 272 27.42 6.13 14.85
N ARG A 273 26.44 7.01 15.18
CA ARG A 273 25.04 6.82 14.78
C ARG A 273 24.86 7.17 13.30
N CYS A 274 24.27 6.26 12.56
CA CYS A 274 24.10 6.38 11.12
C CYS A 274 22.71 5.96 10.65
N ALA A 275 22.28 6.48 9.51
CA ALA A 275 21.06 6.07 8.83
C ALA A 275 21.25 6.06 7.31
N SER A 276 20.52 5.18 6.61
CA SER A 276 20.40 5.17 5.16
C SER A 276 18.93 5.37 4.76
N TYR A 277 18.70 6.26 3.80
CA TYR A 277 17.41 6.45 3.13
C TYR A 277 17.34 5.59 1.86
N ASP A 278 16.17 5.42 1.23
CA ASP A 278 16.11 4.95 -0.17
C ASP A 278 15.91 6.11 -1.18
N GLY A 279 16.00 5.78 -2.47
CA GLY A 279 16.15 6.75 -3.56
C GLY A 279 15.05 7.82 -3.70
N ASP A 280 13.81 7.54 -3.26
CA ASP A 280 12.69 8.49 -3.23
C ASP A 280 12.25 8.89 -1.80
N GLY A 281 12.97 8.43 -0.78
CA GLY A 281 12.72 8.75 0.62
C GLY A 281 11.41 8.15 1.16
N ASP A 282 11.06 6.93 0.75
CA ASP A 282 9.96 6.15 1.36
C ASP A 282 10.43 5.16 2.43
N ARG A 283 11.75 4.99 2.64
CA ARG A 283 12.35 4.17 3.72
C ARG A 283 13.46 4.86 4.49
N ILE A 284 13.62 4.43 5.74
CA ILE A 284 14.83 4.67 6.56
C ILE A 284 15.23 3.40 7.33
N VAL A 285 16.52 3.09 7.35
CA VAL A 285 17.11 2.14 8.32
C VAL A 285 18.28 2.80 9.03
N TYR A 286 18.42 2.54 10.32
CA TYR A 286 19.59 2.97 11.10
C TYR A 286 20.65 1.87 11.12
N PHE A 287 21.89 2.26 11.41
CA PHE A 287 22.99 1.35 11.69
C PHE A 287 24.07 2.05 12.51
N TYR A 288 24.96 1.26 13.10
CA TYR A 288 26.17 1.76 13.74
C TYR A 288 27.24 0.67 13.75
N LYS A 289 28.40 0.98 14.32
CA LYS A 289 29.47 0.00 14.58
C LYS A 289 29.67 -0.16 16.08
N THR A 290 29.65 -1.40 16.54
CA THR A 290 29.84 -1.76 17.94
C THR A 290 31.27 -1.45 18.40
N LYS A 291 31.47 -1.43 19.73
CA LYS A 291 32.79 -1.20 20.35
C LYS A 291 33.82 -2.30 20.05
N ASP A 292 33.36 -3.50 19.70
CA ASP A 292 34.18 -4.61 19.17
C ASP A 292 34.25 -4.63 17.63
N GLY A 293 33.84 -3.54 16.96
CA GLY A 293 34.10 -3.28 15.55
C GLY A 293 33.13 -3.92 14.55
N LYS A 294 32.08 -4.60 15.01
CA LYS A 294 31.06 -5.23 14.16
C LYS A 294 30.05 -4.19 13.67
N PHE A 295 29.55 -4.38 12.45
CA PHE A 295 28.36 -3.68 11.98
C PHE A 295 27.11 -4.19 12.72
N ALA A 296 26.24 -3.27 13.13
CA ALA A 296 24.95 -3.56 13.76
C ALA A 296 23.83 -2.77 13.04
N LEU A 297 22.76 -3.47 12.70
CA LEU A 297 21.61 -2.94 11.95
C LEU A 297 20.47 -2.59 12.90
N LEU A 298 19.84 -1.44 12.66
CA LEU A 298 18.69 -0.93 13.40
C LEU A 298 17.56 -0.63 12.40
N ASP A 299 16.89 -1.69 11.94
CA ASP A 299 15.92 -1.64 10.84
C ASP A 299 14.50 -1.20 11.26
N GLY A 300 13.52 -1.38 10.36
CA GLY A 300 12.12 -1.06 10.62
C GLY A 300 11.50 -1.72 11.87
N ASP A 301 11.92 -2.93 12.26
CA ASP A 301 11.45 -3.54 13.52
C ASP A 301 12.05 -2.82 14.73
N LYS A 302 13.33 -2.47 14.67
CA LYS A 302 14.04 -1.72 15.73
C LYS A 302 13.46 -0.31 15.86
N ILE A 303 13.05 0.32 14.76
CA ILE A 303 12.35 1.60 14.73
C ILE A 303 10.94 1.47 15.33
N ALA A 304 10.15 0.49 14.87
CA ALA A 304 8.80 0.24 15.37
C ALA A 304 8.76 -0.03 16.89
N THR A 305 9.70 -0.84 17.38
CA THR A 305 9.81 -1.18 18.81
C THR A 305 10.28 0.01 19.66
N LEU A 306 11.24 0.81 19.17
CA LEU A 306 11.66 2.05 19.83
C LEU A 306 10.47 3.00 20.03
N ILE A 307 9.71 3.23 18.96
CA ILE A 307 8.56 4.14 18.91
C ILE A 307 7.40 3.61 19.75
N ALA A 308 6.97 2.36 19.56
CA ALA A 308 5.89 1.76 20.34
C ALA A 308 6.22 1.70 21.84
N SER A 309 7.48 1.42 22.22
CA SER A 309 7.92 1.48 23.62
C SER A 309 7.80 2.91 24.17
N PHE A 310 8.26 3.91 23.43
CA PHE A 310 8.17 5.32 23.84
C PHE A 310 6.71 5.79 23.98
N LEU A 311 5.84 5.40 23.06
CA LEU A 311 4.41 5.71 23.13
C LEU A 311 3.75 4.99 24.32
N SER A 312 4.14 3.75 24.62
CA SER A 312 3.69 3.01 25.81
C SER A 312 4.11 3.72 27.11
N ASP A 313 5.34 4.24 27.19
CA ASP A 313 5.82 5.00 28.35
C ASP A 313 4.99 6.28 28.56
N LEU A 314 4.68 7.02 27.48
CA LEU A 314 3.87 8.25 27.57
C LEU A 314 2.39 7.97 27.83
N LEU A 315 1.81 6.91 27.27
CA LEU A 315 0.45 6.45 27.62
C LEU A 315 0.37 6.08 29.11
N THR A 316 1.38 5.37 29.63
CA THR A 316 1.45 5.00 31.04
C THR A 316 1.60 6.23 31.94
N THR A 317 2.48 7.16 31.57
CA THR A 317 2.77 8.39 32.36
C THR A 317 1.61 9.39 32.34
N SER A 318 0.87 9.48 31.23
CA SER A 318 -0.38 10.25 31.17
C SER A 318 -1.57 9.51 31.79
N GLY A 319 -1.54 8.18 31.88
CA GLY A 319 -2.71 7.36 32.23
C GLY A 319 -3.76 7.25 31.12
N LEU A 320 -3.41 7.63 29.88
CA LEU A 320 -4.27 7.48 28.70
C LEU A 320 -4.51 5.99 28.40
N LYS A 321 -5.76 5.55 28.54
CA LYS A 321 -6.20 4.19 28.22
C LYS A 321 -6.57 4.05 26.74
N LEU A 322 -5.55 4.15 25.88
CA LEU A 322 -5.67 3.96 24.44
C LEU A 322 -5.06 2.61 24.03
N ASN A 323 -5.72 1.90 23.12
CA ASN A 323 -5.21 0.62 22.60
C ASN A 323 -4.05 0.85 21.62
N LEU A 324 -2.81 0.74 22.09
CA LEU A 324 -1.59 0.70 21.27
C LEU A 324 -1.40 -0.71 20.68
N GLY A 325 -1.13 -0.81 19.38
CA GLY A 325 -0.80 -2.07 18.71
C GLY A 325 0.29 -1.91 17.66
N LEU A 326 0.94 -3.03 17.30
CA LEU A 326 2.04 -3.06 16.34
C LEU A 326 1.74 -4.06 15.20
N VAL A 327 1.95 -3.64 13.95
CA VAL A 327 1.74 -4.47 12.76
C VAL A 327 3.05 -4.71 12.03
N GLN A 328 3.35 -6.00 11.80
CA GLN A 328 4.55 -6.50 11.13
C GLN A 328 4.18 -7.36 9.92
N THR A 329 5.16 -7.68 9.08
CA THR A 329 5.04 -8.70 8.02
C THR A 329 5.86 -9.94 8.36
N ALA A 330 5.78 -10.98 7.53
CA ALA A 330 6.58 -12.19 7.71
C ALA A 330 8.11 -11.95 7.76
N TYR A 331 8.62 -10.83 7.22
CA TYR A 331 10.06 -10.49 7.25
C TYR A 331 10.58 -9.94 8.58
N ALA A 332 9.70 -9.61 9.53
CA ALA A 332 10.10 -9.22 10.88
C ALA A 332 10.90 -10.34 11.56
N ASN A 333 11.84 -9.99 12.44
CA ASN A 333 12.64 -10.96 13.18
C ASN A 333 11.81 -11.61 14.31
N GLY A 334 11.96 -12.92 14.52
CA GLY A 334 11.26 -13.62 15.60
C GLY A 334 11.53 -13.04 16.99
N SER A 335 12.72 -12.45 17.21
CA SER A 335 13.04 -11.72 18.44
C SER A 335 12.27 -10.41 18.60
N SER A 336 11.97 -9.67 17.53
CA SER A 336 11.22 -8.41 17.63
C SER A 336 9.77 -8.68 18.00
N THR A 337 9.09 -9.59 17.30
CA THR A 337 7.73 -10.06 17.62
C THR A 337 7.65 -10.61 19.05
N LYS A 338 8.67 -11.35 19.49
CA LYS A 338 8.79 -11.85 20.87
C LYS A 338 8.96 -10.72 21.89
N TYR A 339 9.81 -9.74 21.63
CA TYR A 339 10.01 -8.58 22.52
C TYR A 339 8.71 -7.77 22.71
N ILE A 340 8.00 -7.50 21.61
CA ILE A 340 6.71 -6.80 21.61
C ILE A 340 5.67 -7.55 22.47
N THR A 341 5.56 -8.87 22.28
CA THR A 341 4.57 -9.71 22.97
C THR A 341 4.93 -9.98 24.44
N ASP A 342 6.18 -10.36 24.71
CA ASP A 342 6.61 -10.88 26.01
C ASP A 342 7.15 -9.80 26.96
N VAL A 343 7.75 -8.74 26.44
CA VAL A 343 8.33 -7.65 27.26
C VAL A 343 7.42 -6.43 27.26
N MET A 344 7.10 -5.88 26.09
CA MET A 344 6.27 -4.66 25.98
C MET A 344 4.79 -4.90 26.29
N LYS A 345 4.31 -6.15 26.18
CA LYS A 345 2.89 -6.55 26.32
C LYS A 345 1.94 -5.85 25.34
N VAL A 346 2.47 -5.40 24.19
CA VAL A 346 1.71 -4.75 23.13
C VAL A 346 1.13 -5.82 22.18
N PRO A 347 -0.16 -5.77 21.80
CA PRO A 347 -0.73 -6.62 20.77
C PRO A 347 0.02 -6.49 19.44
N VAL A 348 0.47 -7.61 18.89
CA VAL A 348 1.16 -7.68 17.59
C VAL A 348 0.32 -8.43 16.56
N ALA A 349 0.28 -7.93 15.32
CA ALA A 349 -0.38 -8.57 14.20
C ALA A 349 0.60 -8.79 13.03
N CYS A 350 0.44 -9.91 12.31
CA CYS A 350 1.21 -10.23 11.12
C CYS A 350 0.31 -10.16 9.88
N VAL A 351 0.74 -9.46 8.83
CA VAL A 351 -0.01 -9.25 7.58
C VAL A 351 0.84 -9.54 6.34
N PRO A 352 0.22 -9.73 5.15
CA PRO A 352 0.95 -9.73 3.88
C PRO A 352 1.79 -8.48 3.68
N THR A 353 2.83 -8.60 2.87
CA THR A 353 3.78 -7.53 2.57
C THR A 353 3.16 -6.43 1.70
N GLY A 354 3.65 -5.20 1.87
CA GLY A 354 3.13 -4.01 1.21
C GLY A 354 2.17 -3.20 2.08
N VAL A 355 2.49 -1.92 2.22
CA VAL A 355 1.92 -0.94 3.16
C VAL A 355 0.39 -0.82 3.20
N LYS A 356 -0.29 -1.19 2.11
CA LYS A 356 -1.76 -1.24 2.03
C LYS A 356 -2.37 -2.20 3.07
N HIS A 357 -1.70 -3.33 3.34
CA HIS A 357 -2.11 -4.27 4.38
C HIS A 357 -1.78 -3.76 5.79
N LEU A 358 -0.75 -2.92 5.93
CA LEU A 358 -0.25 -2.48 7.23
C LEU A 358 -1.11 -1.37 7.88
N HIS A 359 -1.48 -0.23 7.22
CA HIS A 359 -2.48 0.69 7.85
C HIS A 359 -3.86 0.04 7.92
N HIS A 360 -4.23 -0.87 7.01
CA HIS A 360 -5.51 -1.58 7.19
C HIS A 360 -5.55 -2.27 8.55
N LYS A 361 -4.53 -3.05 8.91
CA LYS A 361 -4.52 -3.74 10.20
C LYS A 361 -4.15 -2.84 11.38
N ALA A 362 -3.34 -1.81 11.16
CA ALA A 362 -2.96 -0.86 12.21
C ALA A 362 -4.12 0.08 12.59
N GLY A 363 -5.15 0.19 11.73
CA GLY A 363 -6.34 1.01 11.97
C GLY A 363 -7.38 0.39 12.89
N ASP A 364 -7.18 -0.87 13.28
CA ASP A 364 -7.98 -1.54 14.31
C ASP A 364 -7.64 -1.04 15.73
N PHE A 365 -6.52 -0.32 15.89
CA PHE A 365 -5.97 0.20 17.13
C PHE A 365 -6.27 1.70 17.32
N ASP A 366 -6.21 2.18 18.56
CA ASP A 366 -6.25 3.64 18.83
C ASP A 366 -4.94 4.31 18.44
N ILE A 367 -3.82 3.62 18.67
CA ILE A 367 -2.50 3.99 18.16
C ILE A 367 -1.93 2.77 17.44
N GLY A 368 -1.82 2.86 16.11
CA GLY A 368 -1.26 1.81 15.28
C GLY A 368 0.16 2.16 14.86
N VAL A 369 1.14 1.35 15.28
CA VAL A 369 2.52 1.43 14.78
C VAL A 369 2.70 0.34 13.73
N TYR A 370 3.24 0.65 12.54
CA TYR A 370 3.61 -0.38 11.58
C TYR A 370 4.90 -0.02 10.85
N PHE A 371 5.74 -1.03 10.64
CA PHE A 371 6.92 -0.95 9.78
C PHE A 371 7.10 -2.30 9.09
N GLU A 372 7.59 -2.28 7.85
CA GLU A 372 8.29 -3.42 7.28
C GLU A 372 9.77 -3.36 7.68
N ALA A 373 10.42 -4.50 7.87
CA ALA A 373 11.84 -4.60 8.20
C ALA A 373 12.80 -4.03 7.11
N ASN A 374 12.27 -3.49 6.01
CA ASN A 374 12.99 -2.73 4.98
C ASN A 374 13.10 -1.22 5.28
N GLY A 375 12.48 -0.74 6.36
CA GLY A 375 12.51 0.66 6.78
C GLY A 375 11.31 1.52 6.34
N HIS A 376 10.29 0.96 5.69
CA HIS A 376 9.05 1.68 5.35
C HIS A 376 8.01 1.50 6.47
N GLY A 377 7.51 2.58 7.07
CA GLY A 377 6.47 2.51 8.10
C GLY A 377 5.80 3.84 8.41
N THR A 378 5.09 3.91 9.54
CA THR A 378 4.81 5.11 10.35
C THR A 378 4.02 4.75 11.63
N VAL A 379 3.52 5.77 12.35
CA VAL A 379 2.52 5.66 13.42
C VAL A 379 1.24 6.44 13.09
N LEU A 380 0.15 6.01 13.70
CA LEU A 380 -1.20 6.33 13.27
C LEU A 380 -2.07 6.51 14.50
N PHE A 381 -2.89 7.57 14.53
CA PHE A 381 -3.70 7.89 15.70
C PHE A 381 -5.17 7.95 15.28
N SER A 382 -6.03 7.15 15.93
CA SER A 382 -7.49 7.19 15.72
C SER A 382 -8.05 8.56 16.09
N GLU A 383 -9.18 8.97 15.50
CA GLU A 383 -9.90 10.18 15.97
C GLU A 383 -10.37 10.05 17.42
N GLY A 384 -10.39 8.83 17.97
CA GLY A 384 -10.41 8.55 19.41
C GLY A 384 -9.18 9.15 20.09
N ALA A 385 -8.02 8.56 19.81
CA ALA A 385 -6.71 8.90 20.37
C ALA A 385 -6.36 10.38 20.24
N GLN A 386 -6.41 10.95 19.02
CA GLN A 386 -5.96 12.32 18.75
C GLN A 386 -6.62 13.35 19.67
N ARG A 387 -7.95 13.29 19.80
CA ARG A 387 -8.71 14.21 20.66
C ARG A 387 -8.49 13.92 22.15
N SER A 388 -8.35 12.65 22.55
CA SER A 388 -8.05 12.29 23.95
C SER A 388 -6.70 12.82 24.39
N ILE A 389 -5.68 12.68 23.53
CA ILE A 389 -4.33 13.22 23.70
C ILE A 389 -4.37 14.75 23.80
N LEU A 390 -5.05 15.43 22.86
CA LEU A 390 -5.20 16.90 22.86
C LEU A 390 -5.95 17.42 24.09
N GLN A 391 -7.06 16.78 24.47
CA GLN A 391 -7.83 17.13 25.66
C GLN A 391 -6.96 17.01 26.91
N GLN A 392 -6.25 15.89 27.06
CA GLN A 392 -5.43 15.61 28.23
C GLN A 392 -4.19 16.53 28.33
N ALA A 393 -3.57 16.90 27.20
CA ALA A 393 -2.50 17.89 27.17
C ALA A 393 -2.98 19.30 27.61
N SER A 394 -4.26 19.62 27.40
CA SER A 394 -4.88 20.90 27.78
C SER A 394 -5.53 20.92 29.17
N ASP A 395 -5.58 19.80 29.89
CA ASP A 395 -6.27 19.70 31.18
C ASP A 395 -5.41 20.21 32.34
N SER A 396 -5.71 21.43 32.80
CA SER A 396 -5.03 22.09 33.92
C SER A 396 -5.34 21.49 35.30
N SER A 397 -6.28 20.55 35.42
CA SER A 397 -6.62 19.89 36.69
C SER A 397 -5.74 18.67 37.01
N LEU A 398 -5.07 18.10 36.01
CA LEU A 398 -4.17 16.96 36.17
C LEU A 398 -2.84 17.35 36.86
N ASP A 399 -2.03 16.35 37.22
CA ASP A 399 -0.65 16.60 37.59
C ASP A 399 0.20 17.03 36.38
N GLN A 400 1.37 17.62 36.65
CA GLN A 400 2.22 18.14 35.59
C GLN A 400 2.87 17.05 34.74
N SER A 401 3.18 15.87 35.30
CA SER A 401 3.84 14.79 34.56
C SER A 401 2.89 14.15 33.55
N ALA A 402 1.62 13.96 33.92
CA ALA A 402 0.60 13.47 33.00
C ALA A 402 0.29 14.47 31.86
N ARG A 403 0.25 15.78 32.17
CA ARG A 403 0.16 16.85 31.17
C ARG A 403 1.36 16.84 30.22
N ASP A 404 2.58 16.81 30.76
CA ASP A 404 3.81 16.86 29.96
C ASP A 404 3.94 15.61 29.06
N ALA A 405 3.53 14.44 29.55
CA ALA A 405 3.47 13.22 28.75
C ALA A 405 2.43 13.31 27.61
N ALA A 406 1.24 13.84 27.88
CA ALA A 406 0.23 14.09 26.85
C ALA A 406 0.65 15.17 25.85
N GLY A 407 1.33 16.23 26.31
CA GLY A 407 1.94 17.26 25.44
C GLY A 407 3.00 16.66 24.52
N ARG A 408 3.86 15.76 25.03
CA ARG A 408 4.81 15.00 24.21
C ARG A 408 4.13 14.09 23.19
N LEU A 409 2.98 13.49 23.52
CA LEU A 409 2.16 12.75 22.56
C LEU A 409 1.57 13.66 21.47
N VAL A 410 1.08 14.87 21.80
CA VAL A 410 0.64 15.87 20.80
C VAL A 410 1.79 16.23 19.86
N THR A 411 2.97 16.53 20.40
CA THR A 411 4.11 16.96 19.58
C THR A 411 4.66 15.83 18.72
N ALA A 412 4.74 14.60 19.24
CA ALA A 412 5.07 13.43 18.42
C ALA A 412 4.04 13.22 17.29
N MET A 413 2.74 13.24 17.60
CA MET A 413 1.65 13.11 16.62
C MET A 413 1.71 14.16 15.49
N ASN A 414 2.19 15.38 15.77
CA ASN A 414 2.38 16.44 14.77
C ASN A 414 3.67 16.27 13.95
N MET A 415 4.68 15.59 14.50
CA MET A 415 5.93 15.22 13.82
C MET A 415 5.75 14.01 12.89
N ILE A 416 4.62 13.31 13.00
CA ILE A 416 4.30 12.07 12.28
C ILE A 416 3.40 12.36 11.07
N ASN A 417 3.87 12.03 9.86
CA ASN A 417 3.14 12.32 8.62
C ASN A 417 2.13 11.20 8.26
N GLN A 418 0.97 11.24 8.90
CA GLN A 418 -0.17 10.31 8.76
C GLN A 418 -0.95 10.39 7.41
N THR A 419 -0.30 10.62 6.26
CA THR A 419 -1.00 10.79 4.95
C THR A 419 -1.45 9.48 4.29
N GLN A 420 -2.59 8.97 4.72
CA GLN A 420 -3.75 8.61 3.86
C GLN A 420 -4.98 8.50 4.74
N GLN A 421 -6.21 8.72 4.24
CA GLN A 421 -7.39 8.57 5.08
C GLN A 421 -8.77 8.23 4.40
N THR A 422 -8.90 7.21 3.51
CA THR A 422 -10.25 6.57 3.26
C THR A 422 -10.34 5.07 2.84
N PHE A 423 -11.23 4.29 3.49
CA PHE A 423 -11.66 2.88 3.20
C PHE A 423 -13.10 2.78 2.65
N ALA A 424 -13.99 3.73 3.00
CA ALA A 424 -15.42 3.68 2.67
C ALA A 424 -15.75 3.56 1.16
N LEU A 425 -14.84 4.02 0.30
CA LEU A 425 -14.97 3.94 -1.16
C LEU A 425 -14.67 2.53 -1.73
N HIS A 426 -13.95 1.68 -0.99
CA HIS A 426 -13.64 0.32 -1.44
C HIS A 426 -14.86 -0.60 -1.41
N LEU A 427 -15.79 -0.42 -0.46
CA LEU A 427 -17.12 -1.06 -0.52
C LEU A 427 -17.94 -0.53 -1.71
N PHE A 428 -17.97 0.79 -1.92
CA PHE A 428 -18.79 1.41 -2.97
C PHE A 428 -18.46 0.85 -4.37
N THR A 429 -17.17 0.75 -4.69
CA THR A 429 -16.67 0.21 -5.95
C THR A 429 -16.90 -1.30 -6.06
N THR A 430 -16.50 -2.08 -5.04
CA THR A 430 -16.62 -3.55 -5.05
C THR A 430 -18.07 -4.03 -5.18
N PHE A 431 -19.01 -3.45 -4.42
CA PHE A 431 -20.42 -3.86 -4.49
C PHE A 431 -21.13 -3.36 -5.74
N SER A 432 -20.72 -2.24 -6.34
CA SER A 432 -21.25 -1.80 -7.63
C SER A 432 -20.91 -2.77 -8.77
N HIS A 433 -19.67 -3.25 -8.83
CA HIS A 433 -19.23 -4.19 -9.85
C HIS A 433 -19.84 -5.60 -9.66
N GLN A 434 -19.93 -6.08 -8.42
CA GLN A 434 -20.60 -7.36 -8.09
C GLN A 434 -22.11 -7.33 -8.42
N ALA A 435 -22.84 -6.29 -7.99
CA ALA A 435 -24.27 -6.16 -8.25
C ALA A 435 -24.58 -6.06 -9.76
N SER A 436 -23.75 -5.32 -10.52
CA SER A 436 -23.86 -5.22 -11.98
C SER A 436 -23.73 -6.59 -12.69
N LYS A 437 -22.79 -7.44 -12.24
CA LYS A 437 -22.68 -8.82 -12.77
C LYS A 437 -23.88 -9.69 -12.42
N ILE A 438 -24.34 -9.66 -11.17
CA ILE A 438 -25.50 -10.46 -10.73
C ILE A 438 -26.78 -10.03 -11.47
N TYR A 439 -26.98 -8.73 -11.67
CA TYR A 439 -28.12 -8.18 -12.43
C TYR A 439 -28.10 -8.65 -13.90
N LYS A 440 -26.94 -8.61 -14.57
CA LYS A 440 -26.80 -9.12 -15.94
C LYS A 440 -27.14 -10.62 -16.04
N ILE A 441 -26.66 -11.44 -15.10
CA ILE A 441 -26.95 -12.88 -15.05
C ILE A 441 -28.44 -13.16 -14.78
N ALA A 442 -29.07 -12.36 -13.91
CA ALA A 442 -30.51 -12.47 -13.63
C ALA A 442 -31.38 -12.06 -14.84
N MET A 443 -30.96 -11.07 -15.62
CA MET A 443 -31.67 -10.65 -16.83
C MET A 443 -31.48 -11.66 -17.97
N SER A 444 -30.26 -12.17 -18.18
CA SER A 444 -29.97 -13.19 -19.20
C SER A 444 -30.52 -14.59 -18.88
N SER A 445 -31.25 -14.74 -17.77
CA SER A 445 -31.99 -15.97 -17.41
C SER A 445 -33.51 -15.72 -17.36
N SER A 446 -33.98 -14.57 -17.86
CA SER A 446 -35.41 -14.21 -17.94
C SER A 446 -35.96 -14.04 -19.36
N GLU A 447 -35.14 -14.26 -20.40
CA GLU A 447 -35.56 -14.11 -21.81
C GLU A 447 -36.10 -15.42 -22.44
N GLU A 448 -35.97 -16.57 -21.77
CA GLU A 448 -36.72 -17.79 -22.13
C GLU A 448 -38.13 -17.76 -21.51
N ASN A 449 -39.08 -17.03 -22.15
CA ASN A 449 -40.52 -17.31 -22.28
C ASN A 449 -41.36 -16.03 -22.60
N ASP A 450 -41.48 -15.65 -23.87
CA ASP A 450 -42.65 -14.87 -24.36
C ASP A 450 -42.93 -15.21 -25.85
N PRO A 451 -44.09 -15.80 -26.21
CA PRO A 451 -44.29 -16.39 -27.54
C PRO A 451 -44.96 -15.43 -28.56
N TYR A 452 -44.19 -14.46 -29.08
CA TYR A 452 -44.61 -13.62 -30.21
C TYR A 452 -43.60 -13.60 -31.36
N THR A 453 -43.66 -14.64 -32.19
CA THR A 453 -42.98 -14.69 -33.50
C THR A 453 -43.85 -14.07 -34.59
N SER A 454 -43.27 -13.16 -35.39
CA SER A 454 -43.78 -12.79 -36.71
C SER A 454 -42.64 -12.86 -37.72
N SER A 455 -42.81 -13.76 -38.69
CA SER A 455 -41.95 -14.05 -39.84
C SER A 455 -41.32 -12.84 -40.55
N GLU A 456 -40.07 -13.02 -41.01
CA GLU A 456 -39.76 -12.93 -42.45
C GLU A 456 -38.62 -13.92 -42.78
N GLU A 457 -38.51 -14.33 -44.04
CA GLU A 457 -37.94 -15.63 -44.44
C GLU A 457 -36.52 -15.57 -45.06
N ASP A 458 -35.89 -16.76 -45.06
CA ASP A 458 -34.70 -17.22 -45.80
C ASP A 458 -34.06 -16.32 -46.87
N PHE A 459 -32.71 -16.31 -46.87
CA PHE A 459 -32.00 -16.86 -48.03
C PHE A 459 -30.60 -17.39 -47.67
N THR A 460 -30.38 -18.68 -47.92
CA THR A 460 -29.04 -19.28 -48.06
C THR A 460 -28.84 -19.74 -49.50
N PRO A 461 -27.59 -19.85 -49.95
CA PRO A 461 -27.19 -21.09 -50.59
C PRO A 461 -25.82 -21.59 -50.14
N GLU A 462 -25.72 -22.92 -50.00
CA GLU A 462 -24.45 -23.63 -49.83
C GLU A 462 -23.64 -23.64 -51.14
N SER A 463 -22.31 -23.76 -51.03
CA SER A 463 -21.58 -24.75 -51.87
C SER A 463 -20.18 -25.04 -51.34
N SER A 464 -19.81 -26.31 -51.46
CA SER A 464 -18.56 -26.93 -51.04
C SER A 464 -17.36 -26.64 -51.94
N SER A 465 -16.15 -26.66 -51.38
CA SER A 465 -15.02 -27.42 -51.95
C SER A 465 -13.97 -27.76 -50.88
N SER A 466 -13.18 -28.80 -51.15
CA SER A 466 -12.17 -29.40 -50.26
C SER A 466 -10.73 -29.19 -50.79
N GLU A 467 -9.76 -29.88 -50.17
CA GLU A 467 -8.34 -30.04 -50.59
C GLU A 467 -7.40 -28.85 -50.30
N SER A 468 -6.11 -29.03 -50.01
CA SER A 468 -5.36 -30.18 -49.44
C SER A 468 -3.97 -29.72 -48.96
N ASP A 469 -3.27 -30.53 -48.16
CA ASP A 469 -1.94 -30.22 -47.62
C ASP A 469 -0.82 -30.05 -48.67
N THR A 470 0.23 -29.32 -48.31
CA THR A 470 1.60 -29.63 -48.77
C THR A 470 2.67 -29.01 -47.85
N GLU A 471 3.60 -29.83 -47.37
CA GLU A 471 4.78 -29.37 -46.60
C GLU A 471 5.88 -28.82 -47.53
N ASN A 472 6.73 -27.90 -47.04
CA ASN A 472 8.16 -27.97 -47.37
C ASN A 472 9.10 -27.20 -46.41
N GLN A 473 9.81 -27.98 -45.60
CA GLN A 473 11.26 -27.92 -45.29
C GLN A 473 11.99 -26.57 -45.07
N SER A 474 12.65 -26.49 -43.92
CA SER A 474 13.64 -25.45 -43.57
C SER A 474 15.08 -25.84 -44.00
N PRO A 475 15.96 -24.88 -44.36
CA PRO A 475 17.41 -25.11 -44.45
C PRO A 475 18.14 -24.79 -43.13
N GLN A 476 19.11 -25.62 -42.73
CA GLN A 476 20.03 -25.32 -41.62
C GLN A 476 21.30 -24.57 -42.07
N PRO A 477 21.89 -23.71 -41.22
CA PRO A 477 23.18 -23.07 -41.46
C PRO A 477 24.36 -23.78 -40.78
N GLY A 478 25.59 -23.46 -41.22
CA GLY A 478 26.84 -23.72 -40.51
C GLY A 478 28.07 -23.25 -41.30
N PRO A 479 29.29 -23.30 -40.72
CA PRO A 479 29.63 -23.62 -39.34
C PRO A 479 30.37 -22.49 -38.58
N THR A 480 30.13 -22.45 -37.26
CA THR A 480 30.97 -21.95 -36.14
C THR A 480 32.21 -21.06 -36.39
N ASN A 481 32.35 -20.03 -35.55
CA ASN A 481 33.60 -19.84 -34.80
C ASN A 481 33.33 -19.27 -33.39
N ASN A 482 34.19 -19.62 -32.42
CA ASN A 482 33.84 -19.59 -30.99
C ASN A 482 34.36 -18.37 -30.21
N VAL A 483 33.49 -17.79 -29.37
CA VAL A 483 33.80 -17.53 -27.95
C VAL A 483 32.54 -17.91 -27.17
N GLN A 484 32.63 -18.79 -26.17
CA GLN A 484 31.46 -19.27 -25.43
C GLN A 484 31.70 -19.20 -23.93
N GLU A 485 30.88 -18.40 -23.24
CA GLU A 485 30.85 -18.30 -21.79
C GLU A 485 30.16 -19.52 -21.19
N ARG A 486 30.64 -19.99 -20.02
CA ARG A 486 30.14 -21.23 -19.40
C ARG A 486 28.89 -20.98 -18.56
N THR A 487 27.75 -21.47 -19.04
CA THR A 487 26.55 -21.67 -18.22
C THR A 487 26.38 -23.16 -17.91
N TYR A 488 25.86 -23.49 -16.72
CA TYR A 488 25.65 -24.86 -16.29
C TYR A 488 24.27 -25.35 -16.74
N GLN A 489 24.24 -26.17 -17.78
CA GLN A 489 23.06 -26.96 -18.17
C GLN A 489 23.34 -28.44 -17.91
N HIS A 490 22.61 -29.02 -16.95
CA HIS A 490 22.36 -30.46 -16.88
C HIS A 490 20.85 -30.63 -16.76
N ALA A 491 20.25 -31.26 -17.78
CA ALA A 491 18.84 -31.59 -17.81
C ALA A 491 18.70 -33.10 -17.65
N ASP A 492 18.27 -33.56 -16.47
CA ASP A 492 18.08 -34.98 -16.22
C ASP A 492 16.79 -35.47 -16.89
N THR A 493 16.97 -36.26 -17.95
CA THR A 493 15.88 -36.83 -18.74
C THR A 493 15.28 -38.06 -18.04
N ALA A 494 14.30 -37.83 -17.18
CA ALA A 494 13.53 -38.88 -16.53
C ALA A 494 12.40 -39.44 -17.44
N GLU A 495 12.73 -40.39 -18.31
CA GLU A 495 11.72 -41.17 -19.04
C GLU A 495 10.89 -42.06 -18.09
N GLY A 496 9.60 -42.27 -18.41
CA GLY A 496 8.82 -43.39 -17.87
C GLY A 496 7.84 -43.13 -16.72
N CYS A 497 7.53 -41.87 -16.33
CA CYS A 497 6.54 -41.60 -15.29
C CYS A 497 5.09 -41.82 -15.77
N VAL A 498 4.37 -42.76 -15.16
CA VAL A 498 2.94 -43.04 -15.46
C VAL A 498 2.05 -42.20 -14.54
N ILE A 499 1.23 -41.32 -15.14
CA ILE A 499 0.37 -40.38 -14.41
C ILE A 499 -0.76 -41.13 -13.66
N PRO A 500 -0.89 -40.99 -12.32
CA PRO A 500 -2.00 -41.56 -11.57
C PRO A 500 -3.33 -40.87 -11.91
N GLN A 501 -4.39 -41.66 -12.13
CA GLN A 501 -5.71 -41.11 -12.47
C GLN A 501 -6.43 -40.57 -11.22
N PHE A 502 -6.64 -39.26 -11.17
CA PHE A 502 -7.23 -38.54 -10.02
C PHE A 502 -8.65 -39.03 -9.68
N ARG A 503 -8.84 -39.48 -8.43
CA ARG A 503 -10.13 -39.88 -7.84
C ARG A 503 -10.19 -39.49 -6.35
N PRO A 504 -10.82 -38.37 -5.98
CA PRO A 504 -10.89 -37.93 -4.58
C PRO A 504 -12.06 -38.59 -3.83
N ASP A 505 -11.82 -39.07 -2.60
CA ASP A 505 -12.84 -39.70 -1.73
C ASP A 505 -13.89 -38.71 -1.16
N ASN A 506 -13.79 -37.42 -1.46
CA ASN A 506 -14.66 -36.38 -0.94
C ASN A 506 -15.37 -35.61 -2.07
N VAL A 507 -16.68 -35.39 -1.90
CA VAL A 507 -17.47 -34.55 -2.80
C VAL A 507 -16.97 -33.09 -2.73
N PRO A 508 -16.60 -32.46 -3.86
CA PRO A 508 -16.18 -31.06 -3.88
C PRO A 508 -17.33 -30.10 -3.48
N GLY A 509 -17.04 -29.10 -2.64
CA GLY A 509 -18.00 -28.07 -2.28
C GLY A 509 -17.59 -27.25 -1.05
N LEU A 510 -18.18 -26.07 -0.91
CA LEU A 510 -18.01 -25.20 0.26
C LEU A 510 -18.65 -25.85 1.50
N ARG A 511 -17.91 -25.92 2.62
CA ARG A 511 -18.45 -26.34 3.92
C ARG A 511 -18.70 -25.11 4.79
N LEU A 512 -19.89 -25.04 5.40
CA LEU A 512 -20.22 -24.04 6.42
C LEU A 512 -19.73 -24.51 7.80
N PRO A 513 -19.48 -23.59 8.75
CA PRO A 513 -19.14 -23.91 10.13
C PRO A 513 -20.16 -24.82 10.85
N GLU A 514 -19.68 -25.52 11.88
CA GLU A 514 -20.40 -26.66 12.52
C GLU A 514 -21.72 -26.28 13.21
N ASP A 515 -21.95 -24.99 13.50
CA ASP A 515 -23.21 -24.44 13.98
C ASP A 515 -24.36 -24.47 12.96
N ARG A 516 -24.10 -24.76 11.67
CA ARG A 516 -25.06 -24.60 10.57
C ARG A 516 -25.35 -25.91 9.85
N THR A 517 -26.29 -26.67 10.40
CA THR A 517 -26.67 -27.98 9.87
C THR A 517 -27.50 -27.89 8.58
N LYS A 518 -27.64 -29.00 7.84
CA LYS A 518 -28.56 -29.08 6.68
C LYS A 518 -30.02 -28.72 6.99
N LYS A 519 -30.47 -28.77 8.25
CA LYS A 519 -31.82 -28.33 8.65
C LYS A 519 -32.01 -26.81 8.55
N ASP A 520 -30.93 -26.04 8.60
CA ASP A 520 -30.93 -24.58 8.50
C ASP A 520 -30.91 -24.08 7.04
N SER A 521 -30.83 -24.98 6.06
CA SER A 521 -30.89 -24.64 4.62
C SER A 521 -32.10 -23.77 4.26
N ALA A 522 -33.25 -23.99 4.91
CA ALA A 522 -34.45 -23.17 4.74
C ALA A 522 -34.30 -21.71 5.22
N LYS A 523 -33.36 -21.40 6.12
CA LYS A 523 -33.05 -20.02 6.55
C LYS A 523 -32.23 -19.26 5.50
N TYR A 524 -31.47 -19.96 4.67
CA TYR A 524 -30.62 -19.39 3.62
C TYR A 524 -31.29 -19.44 2.22
N SER A 525 -32.60 -19.68 2.18
CA SER A 525 -33.42 -19.80 0.96
C SER A 525 -33.67 -18.47 0.22
N THR A 526 -33.28 -17.33 0.80
CA THR A 526 -33.43 -16.01 0.19
C THR A 526 -32.07 -15.43 -0.22
N PRO A 527 -31.97 -14.68 -1.33
CA PRO A 527 -30.73 -14.02 -1.74
C PRO A 527 -30.13 -13.10 -0.67
N GLY A 528 -30.96 -12.44 0.15
CA GLY A 528 -30.50 -11.63 1.27
C GLY A 528 -29.87 -12.44 2.41
N ALA A 529 -30.44 -13.61 2.75
CA ALA A 529 -29.85 -14.49 3.76
C ALA A 529 -28.56 -15.15 3.26
N PHE A 530 -28.46 -15.45 1.96
CA PHE A 530 -27.21 -15.91 1.34
C PHE A 530 -26.15 -14.78 1.28
N PHE A 531 -26.55 -13.55 0.96
CA PHE A 531 -25.66 -12.38 0.99
C PHE A 531 -25.07 -12.12 2.39
N LYS A 532 -25.87 -12.29 3.46
CA LYS A 532 -25.37 -12.21 4.84
C LYS A 532 -24.37 -13.33 5.23
N LEU A 533 -24.04 -14.28 4.34
CA LEU A 533 -22.94 -15.25 4.55
C LEU A 533 -21.56 -14.71 4.13
N PHE A 534 -21.48 -13.64 3.33
CA PHE A 534 -20.20 -13.04 2.92
C PHE A 534 -19.54 -12.18 4.02
N PHE A 535 -20.22 -11.99 5.15
CA PHE A 535 -19.73 -11.29 6.33
C PHE A 535 -19.99 -12.15 7.56
N THR A 536 -19.06 -12.21 8.52
CA THR A 536 -19.37 -12.79 9.83
C THR A 536 -20.21 -11.81 10.64
N LEU A 537 -21.08 -12.33 11.52
CA LEU A 537 -21.87 -11.48 12.43
C LEU A 537 -20.95 -10.62 13.32
N GLU A 538 -19.88 -11.22 13.82
CA GLU A 538 -18.85 -10.52 14.60
C GLU A 538 -18.19 -9.35 13.84
N LEU A 539 -17.83 -9.53 12.57
CA LEU A 539 -17.27 -8.46 11.73
C LEU A 539 -18.27 -7.31 11.55
N VAL A 540 -19.55 -7.61 11.34
CA VAL A 540 -20.57 -6.57 11.15
C VAL A 540 -20.91 -5.86 12.46
N GLY A 541 -20.99 -6.59 13.58
CA GLY A 541 -21.10 -6.01 14.92
C GLY A 541 -19.94 -5.06 15.22
N GLN A 542 -18.69 -5.47 14.93
CA GLN A 542 -17.50 -4.63 15.06
C GLN A 542 -17.57 -3.39 14.16
N VAL A 543 -17.87 -3.52 12.87
CA VAL A 543 -17.99 -2.36 11.95
C VAL A 543 -19.07 -1.38 12.42
N CYS A 544 -20.20 -1.88 12.93
CA CYS A 544 -21.24 -1.05 13.54
C CYS A 544 -20.72 -0.32 14.78
N GLN A 545 -20.05 -1.04 15.68
CA GLN A 545 -19.46 -0.49 16.90
C GLN A 545 -18.41 0.59 16.61
N TYR A 546 -17.42 0.32 15.75
CA TYR A 546 -16.41 1.33 15.37
C TYR A 546 -17.05 2.57 14.73
N THR A 547 -18.09 2.41 13.91
CA THR A 547 -18.82 3.55 13.32
C THR A 547 -19.64 4.33 14.38
N ASN A 548 -20.22 3.64 15.37
CA ASN A 548 -20.89 4.23 16.52
C ASN A 548 -19.96 5.03 17.42
N ASP A 549 -18.78 4.48 17.67
CA ASP A 549 -17.77 5.14 18.49
C ASP A 549 -17.25 6.37 17.75
N ASN A 550 -16.99 6.27 16.43
CA ASN A 550 -16.61 7.40 15.60
C ASN A 550 -17.67 8.53 15.59
N PHE A 551 -18.97 8.21 15.61
CA PHE A 551 -19.98 9.24 15.87
C PHE A 551 -19.89 9.82 17.30
N THR A 552 -19.81 8.95 18.30
CA THR A 552 -19.90 9.33 19.72
C THR A 552 -18.73 10.24 20.12
N ARG A 553 -17.58 10.06 19.46
CA ARG A 553 -16.36 10.86 19.53
C ARG A 553 -16.49 12.32 19.03
N ILE A 554 -17.58 12.73 18.36
CA ILE A 554 -17.68 14.08 17.74
C ILE A 554 -17.86 15.25 18.76
N GLY A 555 -18.01 14.97 20.05
CA GLY A 555 -18.03 16.02 21.10
C GLY A 555 -19.32 16.86 21.13
N HIS A 556 -19.24 18.07 21.72
CA HIS A 556 -20.43 18.90 22.00
C HIS A 556 -20.93 19.71 20.79
N THR A 557 -20.04 20.31 20.01
CA THR A 557 -20.37 21.12 18.82
C THR A 557 -20.60 20.24 17.58
N LYS A 558 -21.63 19.40 17.65
CA LYS A 558 -21.92 18.43 16.58
C LYS A 558 -22.30 19.13 15.26
N PRO A 559 -21.60 18.87 14.12
CA PRO A 559 -21.96 19.40 12.81
C PRO A 559 -23.36 18.94 12.37
N SER A 560 -23.90 19.53 11.30
CA SER A 560 -25.29 19.30 10.88
C SER A 560 -25.62 17.82 10.64
N LEU A 561 -24.71 17.04 10.04
CA LEU A 561 -24.85 15.59 9.86
C LEU A 561 -24.74 14.79 11.17
N ALA A 562 -24.22 15.36 12.26
CA ALA A 562 -24.05 14.71 13.55
C ALA A 562 -25.18 15.01 14.56
N LYS A 563 -26.29 15.64 14.12
CA LYS A 563 -27.50 15.75 14.93
C LYS A 563 -28.29 14.44 14.95
N ASN A 564 -28.97 14.17 16.06
CA ASN A 564 -29.97 13.10 16.23
C ASN A 564 -29.54 11.68 15.78
N TRP A 565 -28.27 11.33 15.93
CA TRP A 565 -27.77 9.97 15.69
C TRP A 565 -28.28 8.99 16.75
N SER A 566 -28.92 7.90 16.30
CA SER A 566 -29.02 6.64 17.02
C SER A 566 -27.77 5.78 16.76
N PRO A 567 -27.37 4.87 17.66
CA PRO A 567 -26.36 3.86 17.32
C PRO A 567 -26.77 3.08 16.06
N LEU A 568 -25.89 3.03 15.06
CA LEU A 568 -25.91 2.13 13.92
C LEU A 568 -25.99 0.69 14.41
N THR A 569 -27.09 0.03 14.08
CA THR A 569 -27.28 -1.40 14.32
C THR A 569 -26.78 -2.24 13.14
N GLU A 570 -26.55 -3.54 13.35
CA GLU A 570 -26.16 -4.46 12.27
C GLU A 570 -27.18 -4.45 11.12
N ASP A 571 -28.49 -4.43 11.42
CA ASP A 571 -29.52 -4.35 10.39
C ASP A 571 -29.59 -2.98 9.71
N GLU A 572 -29.32 -1.87 10.41
CA GLU A 572 -29.13 -0.59 9.72
C GLU A 572 -27.88 -0.57 8.83
N PHE A 573 -26.79 -1.23 9.22
CA PHE A 573 -25.60 -1.38 8.37
C PHE A 573 -25.90 -2.26 7.15
N TYR A 574 -26.59 -3.38 7.32
CA TYR A 574 -27.04 -4.21 6.19
C TYR A 574 -28.04 -3.45 5.30
N VAL A 575 -28.90 -2.59 5.85
CA VAL A 575 -29.75 -1.67 5.06
C VAL A 575 -28.90 -0.62 4.36
N PHE A 576 -27.87 -0.04 4.98
CA PHE A 576 -26.94 0.90 4.35
C PHE A 576 -26.19 0.24 3.17
N VAL A 577 -25.70 -0.99 3.33
CA VAL A 577 -25.07 -1.80 2.27
C VAL A 577 -26.08 -2.19 1.18
N ALA A 578 -27.28 -2.62 1.54
CA ALA A 578 -28.35 -2.91 0.57
C ALA A 578 -28.80 -1.66 -0.18
N LEU A 579 -28.74 -0.47 0.43
CA LEU A 579 -29.00 0.81 -0.21
C LEU A 579 -27.85 1.26 -1.11
N LEU A 580 -26.59 1.00 -0.75
CA LEU A 580 -25.45 1.16 -1.66
C LEU A 580 -25.59 0.26 -2.90
N MET A 581 -26.02 -0.99 -2.72
CA MET A 581 -26.32 -1.91 -3.83
C MET A 581 -27.53 -1.46 -4.66
N TYR A 582 -28.61 -0.99 -4.02
CA TYR A 582 -29.77 -0.43 -4.72
C TYR A 582 -29.38 0.79 -5.57
N MET A 583 -28.51 1.68 -5.06
CA MET A 583 -28.03 2.88 -5.77
C MET A 583 -26.98 2.60 -6.85
N SER A 584 -26.39 1.39 -6.89
CA SER A 584 -25.52 0.97 -7.98
C SER A 584 -26.31 0.35 -9.13
N LEU A 585 -27.43 -0.32 -8.83
CA LEU A 585 -28.39 -0.90 -9.77
C LEU A 585 -29.34 0.14 -10.37
N VAL A 586 -30.10 0.84 -9.53
CA VAL A 586 -30.94 1.97 -9.92
C VAL A 586 -30.08 3.23 -9.76
N ARG A 587 -29.63 3.85 -10.87
CA ARG A 587 -28.82 5.08 -10.83
C ARG A 587 -29.69 6.32 -11.12
N VAL A 588 -29.55 7.38 -10.30
CA VAL A 588 -30.10 8.72 -10.61
C VAL A 588 -29.07 9.84 -10.40
N THR A 589 -29.29 10.96 -11.10
CA THR A 589 -28.33 12.06 -11.29
C THR A 589 -27.88 12.76 -10.00
N ARG A 590 -28.64 12.67 -8.91
CA ARG A 590 -28.27 13.23 -7.60
C ARG A 590 -28.70 12.28 -6.49
N LEU A 591 -27.81 12.08 -5.51
CA LEU A 591 -28.03 11.22 -4.33
C LEU A 591 -29.29 11.58 -3.52
N ASP A 592 -29.82 12.79 -3.62
CA ASP A 592 -31.07 13.15 -2.95
C ASP A 592 -32.35 12.67 -3.64
N LEU A 593 -32.30 12.32 -4.93
CA LEU A 593 -33.48 11.93 -5.69
C LEU A 593 -33.98 10.52 -5.33
N TYR A 594 -33.12 9.63 -4.83
CA TYR A 594 -33.51 8.34 -4.22
C TYR A 594 -34.51 8.50 -3.06
N TRP A 595 -34.51 9.68 -2.42
CA TRP A 595 -35.40 10.04 -1.31
C TRP A 595 -36.45 11.09 -1.70
N SER A 596 -36.59 11.42 -2.98
CA SER A 596 -37.59 12.38 -3.45
C SER A 596 -39.01 11.85 -3.28
N THR A 597 -39.94 12.78 -3.03
CA THR A 597 -41.38 12.56 -2.94
C THR A 597 -42.13 13.18 -4.13
N GLN A 598 -41.42 13.72 -5.13
CA GLN A 598 -42.02 14.13 -6.40
C GLN A 598 -42.54 12.89 -7.15
N GLN A 599 -43.64 13.06 -7.89
CA GLN A 599 -44.40 11.97 -8.52
C GLN A 599 -43.53 11.03 -9.40
N LEU A 600 -42.54 11.59 -10.11
CA LEU A 600 -41.59 10.84 -10.95
C LEU A 600 -40.73 9.82 -10.17
N PHE A 601 -40.56 10.03 -8.85
CA PHE A 601 -39.71 9.22 -7.97
C PHE A 601 -40.52 8.45 -6.91
N HIS A 602 -41.86 8.39 -7.04
CA HIS A 602 -42.72 7.62 -6.14
C HIS A 602 -42.35 6.14 -6.10
N GLY A 603 -41.79 5.57 -7.18
CA GLY A 603 -41.33 4.18 -7.23
C GLY A 603 -40.07 3.86 -6.41
N PHE A 604 -39.32 4.84 -5.88
CA PHE A 604 -38.06 4.57 -5.17
C PHE A 604 -38.24 4.22 -3.69
N TRP A 605 -37.58 3.14 -3.26
CA TRP A 605 -37.76 2.56 -1.92
C TRP A 605 -36.70 3.01 -0.91
N ALA A 606 -35.69 3.79 -1.29
CA ALA A 606 -34.62 4.18 -0.36
C ALA A 606 -35.17 4.93 0.86
N ARG A 607 -36.18 5.79 0.67
CA ARG A 607 -36.90 6.48 1.75
C ARG A 607 -37.75 5.58 2.65
N THR A 608 -38.03 4.35 2.22
CA THR A 608 -38.79 3.36 2.98
C THR A 608 -37.90 2.61 3.99
N PHE A 609 -36.59 2.48 3.71
CA PHE A 609 -35.68 1.67 4.51
C PHE A 609 -34.75 2.47 5.44
N MET A 610 -34.27 3.65 5.01
CA MET A 610 -33.40 4.52 5.81
C MET A 610 -33.59 5.97 5.37
N SER A 611 -33.39 6.96 6.24
CA SER A 611 -33.43 8.36 5.78
C SER A 611 -32.16 8.77 5.03
N LYS A 612 -32.30 9.64 4.01
CA LYS A 612 -31.18 10.32 3.30
C LYS A 612 -30.12 10.88 4.24
N PHE A 613 -30.59 11.42 5.36
CA PHE A 613 -29.76 12.00 6.39
C PHE A 613 -28.94 10.90 7.07
N ARG A 614 -29.62 9.86 7.61
CA ARG A 614 -29.02 8.71 8.29
C ARG A 614 -27.94 8.02 7.45
N PHE A 615 -28.26 7.73 6.18
CA PHE A 615 -27.31 7.15 5.22
C PHE A 615 -26.00 7.96 5.12
N LYS A 616 -26.10 9.29 5.02
CA LYS A 616 -24.93 10.17 4.97
C LYS A 616 -24.13 10.25 6.27
N GLN A 617 -24.72 9.91 7.41
CA GLN A 617 -23.97 9.88 8.67
C GLN A 617 -22.99 8.70 8.68
N ILE A 618 -23.44 7.52 8.22
CA ILE A 618 -22.68 6.26 8.27
C ILE A 618 -21.43 6.31 7.38
N GLN A 619 -21.50 7.00 6.24
CA GLN A 619 -20.46 7.02 5.20
C GLN A 619 -19.11 7.67 5.62
N ALA A 620 -19.02 8.37 6.75
CA ALA A 620 -18.00 9.42 6.94
C ALA A 620 -16.67 9.04 7.65
N PHE A 621 -16.37 7.76 8.01
CA PHE A 621 -15.41 7.47 9.10
C PHE A 621 -14.44 6.21 9.05
N LEU A 622 -13.54 5.94 8.05
CA LEU A 622 -12.50 4.81 8.07
C LEU A 622 -11.33 4.94 7.00
N LYS A 623 -9.99 4.69 7.25
CA LYS A 623 -8.79 5.54 6.78
C LYS A 623 -7.33 4.83 6.49
N THR A 624 -6.05 5.43 6.35
CA THR A 624 -4.64 4.73 6.71
C THR A 624 -3.28 4.90 5.70
N VAL A 625 -2.11 5.69 5.85
CA VAL A 625 -0.56 5.35 5.70
C VAL A 625 0.55 6.45 6.14
N GLY A 626 1.87 6.45 5.67
CA GLY A 626 3.16 7.04 6.27
C GLY A 626 4.43 7.57 5.46
N ASP A 627 5.62 7.85 6.10
CA ASP A 627 6.80 8.74 5.66
C ASP A 627 8.20 8.58 6.38
N ALA A 628 9.34 8.60 5.66
CA ALA A 628 10.71 8.42 6.21
C ALA A 628 11.49 9.63 6.81
N ILE A 629 11.29 10.89 6.38
CA ILE A 629 11.93 12.06 7.05
C ILE A 629 11.26 12.29 8.40
N SER A 630 9.94 12.08 8.42
CA SER A 630 9.12 12.07 9.63
C SER A 630 9.63 11.03 10.64
N ASP A 631 9.87 9.80 10.19
CA ASP A 631 10.43 8.73 11.03
C ASP A 631 11.83 9.07 11.58
N MET A 632 12.73 9.67 10.79
CA MET A 632 14.05 10.12 11.28
C MET A 632 13.91 11.11 12.44
N LEU A 633 13.13 12.19 12.26
CA LEU A 633 12.98 13.22 13.28
C LEU A 633 12.35 12.66 14.57
N LEU A 634 11.45 11.68 14.44
CA LEU A 634 10.87 10.96 15.58
C LEU A 634 11.91 10.08 16.30
N VAL A 635 12.70 9.29 15.57
CA VAL A 635 13.75 8.43 16.17
C VAL A 635 14.77 9.28 16.93
N GLU A 636 15.31 10.33 16.32
CA GLU A 636 16.27 11.23 16.96
C GLU A 636 15.69 11.90 18.21
N SER A 637 14.41 12.30 18.16
CA SER A 637 13.68 12.85 19.32
C SER A 637 13.54 11.86 20.48
N ILE A 638 13.26 10.58 20.19
CA ILE A 638 13.12 9.54 21.21
C ILE A 638 14.49 9.20 21.84
N LEU A 639 15.54 9.11 21.02
CA LEU A 639 16.91 8.87 21.50
C LEU A 639 17.43 10.02 22.36
N ALA A 640 17.12 11.27 22.00
CA ALA A 640 17.42 12.46 22.82
C ALA A 640 16.65 12.41 24.15
N TYR A 641 15.34 12.17 24.12
CA TYR A 641 14.47 12.15 25.31
C TYR A 641 14.84 11.06 26.32
N ARG A 642 15.34 9.91 25.84
CA ARG A 642 15.82 8.80 26.68
C ARG A 642 17.31 8.91 27.05
N ASP A 643 18.04 9.87 26.49
CA ASP A 643 19.49 9.99 26.55
C ASP A 643 20.21 8.67 26.21
N TRP A 644 19.85 8.07 25.07
CA TRP A 644 20.30 6.75 24.62
C TRP A 644 21.36 6.80 23.53
N THR A 645 22.34 5.89 23.61
CA THR A 645 23.20 5.55 22.47
C THR A 645 22.58 4.46 21.57
N CYS A 646 23.19 4.21 20.41
CA CYS A 646 22.77 3.09 19.55
C CYS A 646 22.92 1.73 20.22
N GLU A 647 23.93 1.52 21.07
CA GLU A 647 24.03 0.29 21.87
C GLU A 647 22.86 0.13 22.85
N GLU A 648 22.39 1.21 23.46
CA GLU A 648 21.30 1.15 24.43
C GLU A 648 19.96 0.84 23.73
N TRP A 649 19.71 1.44 22.56
CA TRP A 649 18.59 1.07 21.69
C TRP A 649 18.70 -0.39 21.20
N ASP A 650 19.86 -0.80 20.68
CA ASP A 650 20.07 -2.17 20.16
C ASP A 650 19.84 -3.23 21.26
N SER A 651 20.27 -2.93 22.49
CA SER A 651 20.17 -3.83 23.65
C SER A 651 18.75 -4.22 24.07
N ALA A 652 17.71 -3.54 23.57
CA ALA A 652 16.31 -3.87 23.85
C ALA A 652 15.97 -5.35 23.55
N TYR A 653 16.49 -5.89 22.44
CA TYR A 653 16.44 -7.32 22.12
C TYR A 653 17.50 -7.69 21.08
N THR A 654 18.07 -8.90 21.17
CA THR A 654 18.99 -9.42 20.16
C THR A 654 18.23 -10.17 19.07
N ASP A 655 18.42 -9.78 17.81
CA ASP A 655 17.85 -10.47 16.66
C ASP A 655 18.34 -11.92 16.54
N LEU A 656 17.46 -12.83 16.13
CA LEU A 656 17.86 -14.14 15.65
C LEU A 656 18.72 -13.95 14.38
N PRO A 657 19.88 -14.63 14.27
CA PRO A 657 20.59 -14.76 13.01
C PRO A 657 19.65 -15.10 11.85
N SER A 658 19.60 -14.21 10.86
CA SER A 658 18.67 -14.29 9.74
C SER A 658 19.36 -13.98 8.42
N ILE A 659 18.75 -14.45 7.33
CA ILE A 659 19.21 -14.31 5.95
C ILE A 659 18.01 -14.19 5.01
N MET A 660 18.13 -13.34 3.99
CA MET A 660 17.18 -13.25 2.88
C MET A 660 17.93 -13.53 1.59
N LEU A 661 17.41 -14.43 0.74
CA LEU A 661 17.91 -14.68 -0.60
C LEU A 661 16.90 -14.24 -1.67
N LYS A 662 17.45 -13.75 -2.77
CA LYS A 662 16.73 -13.34 -3.98
C LYS A 662 17.06 -14.33 -5.09
N ILE A 663 16.13 -15.23 -5.40
CA ILE A 663 16.31 -16.30 -6.39
C ILE A 663 15.59 -15.88 -7.67
N LYS A 664 16.31 -15.77 -8.79
CA LYS A 664 15.69 -15.54 -10.10
C LYS A 664 14.95 -16.81 -10.54
N VAL A 665 13.73 -16.65 -11.05
CA VAL A 665 12.88 -17.73 -11.55
C VAL A 665 12.34 -17.37 -12.93
N GLU A 666 11.93 -18.35 -13.72
CA GLU A 666 11.34 -18.13 -15.05
C GLU A 666 9.89 -17.63 -14.95
N ASP A 667 9.09 -18.25 -14.09
CA ASP A 667 7.75 -17.78 -13.72
C ASP A 667 7.63 -17.70 -12.20
N ARG A 668 7.28 -16.51 -11.68
CA ARG A 668 7.02 -16.29 -10.25
C ARG A 668 5.57 -16.60 -9.83
N THR A 669 4.64 -16.80 -10.77
CA THR A 669 3.22 -17.05 -10.48
C THR A 669 2.92 -18.49 -10.05
N ILE A 670 3.88 -19.41 -10.24
CA ILE A 670 3.80 -20.81 -9.77
C ILE A 670 3.75 -20.91 -8.24
N VAL A 671 4.40 -19.98 -7.52
CA VAL A 671 4.38 -19.94 -6.05
C VAL A 671 3.23 -19.07 -5.58
N LYS A 672 2.27 -19.70 -4.89
CA LYS A 672 1.10 -19.03 -4.30
C LYS A 672 1.17 -19.19 -2.80
N THR A 673 0.73 -18.17 -2.08
CA THR A 673 0.91 -18.07 -0.62
C THR A 673 -0.43 -17.91 0.10
N THR A 674 -0.40 -18.14 1.42
CA THR A 674 -1.49 -17.93 2.36
C THR A 674 -0.91 -17.51 3.72
N ASP A 675 -1.77 -17.31 4.72
CA ASP A 675 -1.39 -17.04 6.12
C ASP A 675 -0.36 -15.90 6.27
N ALA A 676 -0.75 -14.67 5.94
CA ALA A 676 0.15 -13.50 5.93
C ALA A 676 1.44 -13.69 5.09
N GLU A 677 1.33 -14.49 4.01
CA GLU A 677 2.42 -14.93 3.14
C GLU A 677 3.49 -15.83 3.81
N ARG A 678 3.22 -16.34 5.01
CA ARG A 678 4.12 -17.21 5.77
C ARG A 678 4.13 -18.66 5.27
N ARG A 679 3.11 -19.07 4.52
CA ARG A 679 2.98 -20.44 4.00
C ARG A 679 2.67 -20.44 2.50
N THR A 680 3.25 -21.40 1.79
CA THR A 680 2.95 -21.68 0.38
C THR A 680 1.75 -22.63 0.24
N THR A 681 1.01 -22.50 -0.86
CA THR A 681 -0.12 -23.36 -1.28
C THR A 681 0.08 -23.97 -2.67
N SER A 682 1.13 -23.51 -3.37
CA SER A 682 1.58 -24.00 -4.67
C SER A 682 3.08 -23.68 -4.79
N PRO A 683 3.89 -24.55 -5.43
CA PRO A 683 3.55 -25.93 -5.82
C PRO A 683 3.33 -26.84 -4.60
N PRO A 684 2.55 -27.93 -4.72
CA PRO A 684 2.39 -28.93 -3.65
C PRO A 684 3.72 -29.54 -3.23
N GLY A 685 3.89 -29.83 -1.93
CA GLY A 685 5.14 -30.39 -1.38
C GLY A 685 6.16 -29.32 -0.93
N LEU A 686 6.08 -28.09 -1.46
CA LEU A 686 7.02 -27.02 -1.09
C LEU A 686 6.88 -26.63 0.37
N GLN A 687 5.66 -26.47 0.89
CA GLN A 687 5.48 -26.10 2.30
C GLN A 687 5.87 -27.24 3.23
N GLU A 688 5.58 -28.48 2.84
CA GLU A 688 5.93 -29.68 3.58
C GLU A 688 7.46 -29.85 3.69
N ALA A 689 8.20 -29.50 2.63
CA ALA A 689 9.67 -29.46 2.64
C ALA A 689 10.22 -28.32 3.53
N ILE A 690 9.64 -27.11 3.45
CA ILE A 690 10.01 -25.98 4.32
C ILE A 690 9.78 -26.33 5.79
N ASP A 691 8.61 -26.87 6.14
CA ASP A 691 8.27 -27.25 7.51
C ASP A 691 9.22 -28.34 8.04
N GLN A 692 9.57 -29.33 7.21
CA GLN A 692 10.54 -30.39 7.54
C GLN A 692 11.98 -29.87 7.70
N LEU A 693 12.40 -28.87 6.92
CA LEU A 693 13.70 -28.22 7.08
C LEU A 693 13.75 -27.39 8.36
N VAL A 694 12.73 -26.55 8.58
CA VAL A 694 12.60 -25.68 9.76
C VAL A 694 12.63 -26.49 11.06
N ALA A 695 11.94 -27.64 11.11
CA ALA A 695 11.89 -28.50 12.30
C ALA A 695 13.27 -29.05 12.76
N LYS A 696 14.30 -29.00 11.92
CA LYS A 696 15.67 -29.42 12.26
C LYS A 696 16.42 -28.40 13.13
N TYR A 697 15.90 -27.18 13.27
CA TYR A 697 16.65 -26.04 13.82
C TYR A 697 15.95 -25.36 14.99
N LYS A 698 16.71 -25.05 16.05
CA LYS A 698 16.20 -24.35 17.23
C LYS A 698 15.90 -22.88 16.89
N PHE A 699 14.69 -22.45 17.26
CA PHE A 699 14.10 -21.17 16.81
C PHE A 699 14.12 -21.01 15.28
N GLY A 700 14.12 -22.12 14.53
CA GLY A 700 14.03 -22.11 13.09
C GLY A 700 12.70 -21.53 12.63
N ARG A 701 12.73 -20.66 11.62
CA ARG A 701 11.57 -20.22 10.85
C ARG A 701 12.02 -19.82 9.45
N ALA A 702 11.29 -20.27 8.43
CA ALA A 702 11.55 -19.89 7.05
C ALA A 702 10.26 -19.83 6.23
N PHE A 703 10.28 -19.07 5.13
CA PHE A 703 9.18 -18.99 4.16
C PHE A 703 9.69 -18.55 2.78
N VAL A 704 8.87 -18.81 1.75
CA VAL A 704 9.13 -18.48 0.34
C VAL A 704 7.93 -17.70 -0.20
N ARG A 705 8.18 -16.61 -0.94
CA ARG A 705 7.13 -15.86 -1.66
C ARG A 705 7.64 -15.20 -2.95
N PRO A 706 6.80 -14.99 -3.96
CA PRO A 706 7.14 -14.15 -5.11
C PRO A 706 7.44 -12.70 -4.66
N SER A 707 8.43 -12.04 -5.26
CA SER A 707 8.57 -10.59 -5.12
C SER A 707 7.42 -9.89 -5.86
N GLY A 708 6.92 -8.77 -5.31
CA GLY A 708 5.87 -7.98 -5.95
C GLY A 708 6.43 -7.09 -7.08
N THR A 709 7.62 -6.54 -6.86
CA THR A 709 8.26 -5.51 -7.70
C THR A 709 9.24 -6.05 -8.74
N GLU A 710 9.50 -7.36 -8.76
CA GLU A 710 10.59 -7.99 -9.51
C GLU A 710 10.26 -9.46 -9.87
N ASP A 711 10.82 -9.98 -10.96
CA ASP A 711 10.66 -11.39 -11.38
C ASP A 711 11.64 -12.33 -10.64
N VAL A 712 11.46 -12.43 -9.32
CA VAL A 712 12.26 -13.25 -8.40
C VAL A 712 11.40 -13.85 -7.29
N MET A 713 11.83 -14.99 -6.76
CA MET A 713 11.43 -15.46 -5.43
C MET A 713 12.26 -14.76 -4.36
N ARG A 714 11.62 -14.47 -3.22
CA ARG A 714 12.28 -14.08 -1.98
C ARG A 714 12.12 -15.23 -0.99
N VAL A 715 13.25 -15.72 -0.49
CA VAL A 715 13.33 -16.74 0.56
C VAL A 715 13.91 -16.08 1.80
N TYR A 716 13.34 -16.36 2.96
CA TYR A 716 13.81 -15.86 4.24
C TYR A 716 13.98 -17.03 5.21
N ALA A 717 15.04 -17.01 6.02
CA ALA A 717 15.20 -17.89 7.17
C ALA A 717 15.84 -17.19 8.36
N GLU A 718 15.46 -17.61 9.56
CA GLU A 718 16.11 -17.31 10.83
C GLU A 718 16.29 -18.59 11.67
N ALA A 719 17.31 -18.61 12.53
CA ALA A 719 17.54 -19.67 13.53
C ALA A 719 18.48 -19.16 14.64
N ASP A 720 18.69 -19.95 15.69
CA ASP A 720 19.55 -19.57 16.83
C ASP A 720 21.04 -19.33 16.50
N THR A 721 21.57 -19.83 15.38
CA THR A 721 23.00 -19.72 15.01
C THR A 721 23.24 -19.52 13.51
N LYS A 722 24.01 -18.47 13.15
CA LYS A 722 24.23 -18.05 11.76
C LYS A 722 24.88 -19.14 10.88
N GLN A 723 25.89 -19.83 11.41
CA GLN A 723 26.81 -20.65 10.61
C GLN A 723 26.43 -22.14 10.49
N LYS A 724 25.73 -22.71 11.48
CA LYS A 724 25.26 -24.10 11.44
C LYS A 724 23.85 -24.26 10.90
N ASN A 725 22.99 -23.27 11.15
CA ASN A 725 21.55 -23.45 10.99
C ASN A 725 20.99 -22.62 9.83
N CYS A 726 21.30 -21.32 9.76
CA CYS A 726 20.71 -20.44 8.74
C CYS A 726 21.17 -20.77 7.31
N SER A 727 22.47 -20.98 7.08
CA SER A 727 22.95 -21.30 5.72
C SER A 727 22.46 -22.66 5.21
N PRO A 728 22.50 -23.78 5.98
CA PRO A 728 22.01 -25.07 5.49
C PRO A 728 20.48 -25.16 5.37
N LEU A 729 19.70 -24.40 6.16
CA LEU A 729 18.25 -24.29 5.98
C LEU A 729 17.90 -23.64 4.62
N MET A 730 18.77 -22.75 4.12
CA MET A 730 18.62 -22.06 2.83
C MET A 730 19.30 -22.78 1.65
N ALA A 731 20.30 -23.61 1.92
CA ALA A 731 21.06 -24.38 0.93
C ALA A 731 20.64 -25.86 0.91
N GLY A 732 19.37 -26.13 1.23
CA GLY A 732 18.83 -27.48 1.36
C GLY A 732 18.86 -28.26 0.05
N GLU A 733 19.49 -29.43 0.11
CA GLU A 733 19.44 -30.53 -0.86
C GLU A 733 18.03 -31.16 -0.93
#